data_AF-A0A8J6A9S8-F1
#
_entry.id   AF-A0A8J6A9S8-F1
#
_cell.length_a   1.000
_cell.length_b   1.000
_cell.length_c   1.000
_cell.angle_alpha   90.00
_cell.angle_beta   90.00
_cell.angle_gamma   90.00
#
_symmetry.space_group_name_H-M   'P 1'
#
loop_
_entity.id
_entity.type
_entity.pdbx_description
1 polymer ?
#
loop_
_entity_poly.entity_id
_entity_poly.type
_entity_poly.pdbx_seq_one_letter_code
_entity_poly.pdbx_strand_id
1 'polypeptide(L)'
;GAGPWWGGARAEGGAGPGPRAGRGGSMLGRVRSAVAHLVSSGGAPPPRPKSPDLPDATSAPPAAPPEAPRSPPAKTGAGSAAPAKTAEARASFSRPTFLQLSPGGLRRADDHAGRAVQSPPDTGRRLPWSTGYAEVINAGKSRHNEDQACCEVVYVEGRRSVSGVPGETSQGQGLCFYYWGLFDGHAGGGAAEMASRLLHRHIREQLKDLVEILQDPSPPPLCLPSTPGVPGASDHSHLVAPHSCWSSQKEVTHESLVVGALENAFQLMDEQMARERHGHQVEGGCCALVVVYLLGKVYVANAGDSRAIIVRNGEIIPMSREFTPETERQRLQLLGFLKPELLGGEFTHLEFPRRVQAKELGRRMLYRDQNMTGWAYKKIELEDLRFPLVCGEGKKARVMATIGVTRGLGDHKLKVCSSTLPIKPFLSCFPEVQVYDLTQYEHCPDDVLVLGTDGLWDVTSDCEVAATVDRVLSAYEPNDPSRYTALAQALVLGARGTPRDRGWRLPNNKLGSGDDISVFIIPLGGPGTPAMAAIRKKLVIVGDGACGKTCLLIVFSKDQFPEVYVPTVFENYIADIEVDGKQVELALWDTAGQEDYDRLRPLSYPDTDVILMCFSIDSPDSLENIPEKWTPEVKHFCPNVPIILVGNKKDLRQDEHTRRELAKMKQEPVRSEEGRDMANRISAFGYLECSAKTKEGVREVFEMATRAGLQVRKNKRRKGCPLL
;
A
#
# COMPACT_ATOMS: atom_id res chain seq x y z
N GLY A 1 45.23 -22.07 -39.92
CA GLY A 1 46.03 -22.83 -38.94
C GLY A 1 45.08 -23.43 -37.94
N ALA A 2 45.11 -24.75 -37.81
CA ALA A 2 44.05 -25.62 -37.32
C ALA A 2 43.55 -25.33 -35.88
N GLY A 3 42.22 -25.48 -35.67
CA GLY A 3 41.66 -25.93 -34.38
C GLY A 3 41.53 -27.47 -34.39
N PRO A 4 40.53 -28.05 -33.73
CA PRO A 4 40.05 -27.96 -32.33
C PRO A 4 40.44 -29.28 -31.60
N TRP A 5 39.74 -29.76 -30.56
CA TRP A 5 39.31 -31.17 -30.35
C TRP A 5 38.61 -31.38 -28.99
N TRP A 6 37.79 -32.42 -28.97
CA TRP A 6 36.65 -32.77 -28.11
C TRP A 6 36.97 -33.78 -26.99
N GLY A 7 36.00 -33.98 -26.09
CA GLY A 7 35.75 -35.24 -25.35
C GLY A 7 35.79 -35.08 -23.83
N GLY A 8 34.80 -35.42 -23.00
CA GLY A 8 33.70 -36.37 -23.13
C GLY A 8 34.03 -37.70 -22.45
N ALA A 9 33.61 -37.91 -21.19
CA ALA A 9 33.41 -39.25 -20.61
C ALA A 9 32.62 -39.21 -19.27
N ARG A 10 31.56 -40.04 -19.23
CA ARG A 10 30.82 -40.55 -18.07
C ARG A 10 31.55 -41.77 -17.46
N ALA A 11 31.34 -42.03 -16.16
CA ALA A 11 31.04 -43.34 -15.52
C ALA A 11 31.17 -43.18 -13.99
N GLU A 12 30.09 -43.28 -13.22
CA GLU A 12 29.58 -44.49 -12.53
C GLU A 12 30.41 -45.02 -11.35
N GLY A 13 29.74 -45.09 -10.17
CA GLY A 13 29.76 -46.25 -9.28
C GLY A 13 30.82 -46.31 -8.18
N GLY A 14 30.38 -46.49 -6.92
CA GLY A 14 31.23 -47.10 -5.89
C GLY A 14 30.91 -46.69 -4.46
N ALA A 15 30.35 -47.61 -3.69
CA ALA A 15 29.83 -47.47 -2.34
C ALA A 15 30.87 -47.69 -1.22
N GLY A 16 30.73 -46.95 -0.11
CA GLY A 16 31.11 -47.29 1.30
C GLY A 16 32.59 -47.63 1.61
N PRO A 17 33.01 -47.74 2.90
CA PRO A 17 32.27 -47.74 4.15
C PRO A 17 32.78 -46.71 5.21
N GLY A 18 32.04 -46.53 6.32
CA GLY A 18 32.57 -45.93 7.58
C GLY A 18 33.63 -46.84 8.25
N PRO A 19 34.23 -46.50 9.43
CA PRO A 19 33.57 -45.84 10.57
C PRO A 19 34.46 -44.91 11.45
N ARG A 20 33.87 -44.47 12.58
CA ARG A 20 34.44 -44.03 13.88
C ARG A 20 34.66 -42.52 14.14
N ALA A 21 33.61 -41.93 14.72
CA ALA A 21 33.57 -41.39 16.08
C ALA A 21 34.87 -40.78 16.66
N GLY A 22 34.96 -39.46 16.61
CA GLY A 22 35.83 -38.63 17.46
C GLY A 22 35.00 -37.56 18.15
N ARG A 23 35.04 -37.56 19.49
CA ARG A 23 34.35 -36.62 20.37
C ARG A 23 34.82 -35.17 20.13
N GLY A 24 33.89 -34.23 20.09
CA GLY A 24 34.17 -32.79 20.12
C GLY A 24 32.90 -32.02 20.47
N GLY A 25 32.70 -31.75 21.76
CA GLY A 25 31.51 -31.13 22.31
C GLY A 25 31.28 -29.70 21.80
N SER A 26 29.99 -29.36 21.71
CA SER A 26 29.43 -28.07 21.35
C SER A 26 30.00 -26.91 22.17
N MET A 27 30.53 -25.88 21.50
CA MET A 27 30.79 -24.56 22.08
C MET A 27 29.58 -23.62 21.89
N LEU A 28 28.37 -24.16 22.06
CA LEU A 28 27.12 -23.39 22.22
C LEU A 28 26.77 -23.40 23.72
N GLY A 29 27.48 -22.56 24.47
CA GLY A 29 27.33 -22.53 25.93
C GLY A 29 28.23 -21.49 26.57
N ARG A 30 28.23 -20.24 26.05
CA ARG A 30 28.90 -19.09 26.67
C ARG A 30 28.50 -17.71 26.10
N VAL A 31 27.22 -17.47 25.83
CA VAL A 31 26.65 -16.10 25.71
C VAL A 31 25.20 -16.06 26.23
N ARG A 32 24.98 -16.62 27.42
CA ARG A 32 23.74 -16.42 28.22
C ARG A 32 24.13 -16.40 29.70
N SER A 33 24.74 -15.32 30.16
CA SER A 33 24.85 -14.99 31.60
C SER A 33 25.41 -13.58 31.78
N ALA A 34 24.62 -12.54 31.49
CA ALA A 34 24.87 -11.18 32.00
C ALA A 34 23.68 -10.21 31.86
N VAL A 35 22.41 -10.66 31.82
CA VAL A 35 21.25 -9.79 32.09
C VAL A 35 20.11 -10.67 32.61
N ALA A 36 19.94 -10.69 33.94
CA ALA A 36 18.76 -11.12 34.72
C ALA A 36 19.15 -11.95 35.96
N HIS A 37 19.67 -11.27 36.98
CA HIS A 37 19.45 -11.64 38.38
C HIS A 37 19.72 -10.40 39.23
N LEU A 38 18.66 -9.65 39.55
CA LEU A 38 18.52 -8.81 40.76
C LEU A 38 17.21 -8.01 40.71
N VAL A 39 16.06 -8.70 40.83
CA VAL A 39 14.91 -8.21 41.62
C VAL A 39 14.19 -9.45 42.19
N SER A 40 14.59 -9.88 43.38
CA SER A 40 13.68 -10.49 44.37
C SER A 40 14.46 -10.73 45.67
N SER A 41 14.41 -9.74 46.57
CA SER A 41 14.35 -9.91 48.03
C SER A 41 14.50 -8.54 48.68
N GLY A 42 13.49 -8.13 49.44
CA GLY A 42 13.48 -6.87 50.18
C GLY A 42 14.56 -6.80 51.27
N GLY A 43 15.01 -5.57 51.52
CA GLY A 43 15.85 -5.17 52.64
C GLY A 43 16.01 -3.65 52.63
N ALA A 44 15.72 -2.99 53.76
CA ALA A 44 15.74 -1.53 53.94
C ALA A 44 17.14 -0.91 53.71
N PRO A 45 17.25 0.40 53.37
CA PRO A 45 18.54 1.02 53.03
C PRO A 45 19.32 1.50 54.28
N PRO A 46 20.67 1.40 54.29
CA PRO A 46 21.55 2.07 55.27
C PRO A 46 21.91 3.51 54.81
N PRO A 47 22.42 4.37 55.72
CA PRO A 47 22.54 5.82 55.50
C PRO A 47 23.75 6.21 54.62
N ARG A 48 23.64 7.36 53.93
CA ARG A 48 24.70 7.93 53.07
C ARG A 48 25.81 8.61 53.90
N PRO A 49 27.09 8.52 53.48
CA PRO A 49 28.18 9.28 54.07
C PRO A 49 28.29 10.72 53.51
N LYS A 50 28.82 11.61 54.35
CA LYS A 50 28.98 13.05 54.18
C LYS A 50 30.12 13.42 53.21
N SER A 51 29.92 14.46 52.41
CA SER A 51 30.98 15.21 51.70
C SER A 51 31.51 16.38 52.56
N PRO A 52 32.78 16.80 52.41
CA PRO A 52 33.44 17.78 53.28
C PRO A 52 33.19 19.26 52.90
N ASP A 53 33.29 20.12 53.92
CA ASP A 53 33.03 21.57 54.00
C ASP A 53 34.24 22.46 53.57
N LEU A 54 34.00 23.52 52.77
CA LEU A 54 34.05 25.00 53.08
C LEU A 54 35.36 25.70 52.62
N PRO A 55 35.46 27.06 52.50
CA PRO A 55 34.59 28.17 52.98
C PRO A 55 34.31 29.28 51.92
N ASP A 56 33.76 30.47 52.18
CA ASP A 56 32.52 30.97 52.82
C ASP A 56 32.35 32.45 52.33
N ALA A 57 31.20 33.07 52.61
CA ALA A 57 30.95 34.53 52.80
C ALA A 57 30.14 35.36 51.76
N THR A 58 28.93 35.76 52.23
CA THR A 58 28.21 37.07 52.10
C THR A 58 27.37 37.34 50.83
N SER A 59 26.12 37.84 50.83
CA SER A 59 25.30 38.57 51.83
C SER A 59 23.76 38.63 51.49
N ALA A 60 22.91 38.49 52.54
CA ALA A 60 21.62 39.16 52.84
C ALA A 60 20.34 39.02 51.93
N PRO A 61 19.12 39.46 52.35
CA PRO A 61 18.00 38.66 52.89
C PRO A 61 16.68 38.70 52.05
N PRO A 62 15.56 38.02 52.46
CA PRO A 62 14.45 37.67 51.55
C PRO A 62 13.29 38.67 51.54
N ALA A 63 12.60 38.78 50.39
CA ALA A 63 11.36 39.55 50.23
C ALA A 63 10.15 38.62 49.96
N ALA A 64 9.01 39.00 50.53
CA ALA A 64 7.73 38.30 50.65
C ALA A 64 6.97 38.08 49.31
N PRO A 65 5.97 37.15 49.26
CA PRO A 65 5.29 36.77 48.03
C PRO A 65 4.22 37.80 47.57
N PRO A 66 3.94 37.93 46.26
CA PRO A 66 3.01 38.93 45.75
C PRO A 66 1.54 38.50 45.87
N GLU A 67 0.70 39.47 46.23
CA GLU A 67 -0.76 39.41 46.34
C GLU A 67 -1.49 39.28 45.00
N ALA A 68 -2.68 38.67 45.06
CA ALA A 68 -3.64 38.57 43.97
C ALA A 68 -4.28 39.93 43.61
N PRO A 69 -4.54 40.24 42.32
CA PRO A 69 -5.14 41.51 41.95
C PRO A 69 -6.65 41.50 42.16
N ARG A 70 -7.12 42.56 42.85
CA ARG A 70 -8.54 42.90 43.07
C ARG A 70 -9.17 43.48 41.80
N SER A 71 -10.43 43.12 41.59
CA SER A 71 -11.34 43.63 40.54
C SER A 71 -11.72 45.11 40.73
N PRO A 72 -11.79 45.94 39.68
CA PRO A 72 -12.34 47.29 39.74
C PRO A 72 -13.84 47.34 39.33
N PRO A 73 -14.57 48.42 39.65
CA PRO A 73 -16.02 48.43 39.72
C PRO A 73 -16.71 48.84 38.41
N ALA A 74 -17.99 48.47 38.31
CA ALA A 74 -18.90 48.81 37.22
C ALA A 74 -19.17 50.32 37.11
N LYS A 75 -19.11 50.86 35.89
CA LYS A 75 -19.82 52.06 35.46
C LYS A 75 -20.36 51.90 34.04
N THR A 76 -21.59 52.36 33.90
CA THR A 76 -22.48 52.41 32.75
C THR A 76 -22.00 53.36 31.64
N GLY A 77 -22.19 52.98 30.38
CA GLY A 77 -22.05 53.88 29.22
C GLY A 77 -22.29 53.15 27.90
N ALA A 78 -23.37 53.48 27.21
CA ALA A 78 -23.75 52.95 25.91
C ALA A 78 -22.86 53.52 24.78
N GLY A 79 -22.51 52.68 23.80
CA GLY A 79 -21.82 53.09 22.58
C GLY A 79 -21.58 51.89 21.66
N SER A 80 -22.26 51.84 20.52
CA SER A 80 -22.22 50.73 19.57
C SER A 80 -20.91 50.71 18.78
N ALA A 81 -20.21 49.57 18.73
CA ALA A 81 -19.16 49.30 17.75
C ALA A 81 -19.08 47.79 17.46
N ALA A 82 -18.97 47.46 16.16
CA ALA A 82 -19.05 46.13 15.57
C ALA A 82 -18.04 45.11 16.14
N PRO A 83 -18.32 43.78 16.11
CA PRO A 83 -17.44 42.80 16.72
C PRO A 83 -16.18 42.61 15.87
N ALA A 84 -15.04 42.96 16.45
CA ALA A 84 -13.73 42.54 15.97
C ALA A 84 -13.57 41.03 16.16
N LYS A 85 -12.96 40.39 15.16
CA LYS A 85 -12.67 38.95 15.06
C LYS A 85 -12.10 38.42 16.37
N THR A 86 -12.79 37.44 16.96
CA THR A 86 -12.29 36.63 18.07
C THR A 86 -11.00 35.92 17.66
N ALA A 87 -9.93 36.15 18.42
CA ALA A 87 -8.71 35.37 18.37
C ALA A 87 -9.05 33.89 18.58
N GLU A 88 -8.65 33.03 17.64
CA GLU A 88 -8.77 31.58 17.78
C GLU A 88 -8.11 31.13 19.08
N ALA A 89 -8.88 30.42 19.91
CA ALA A 89 -8.38 29.86 21.15
C ALA A 89 -7.22 28.90 20.86
N ARG A 90 -6.14 29.02 21.66
CA ARG A 90 -4.97 28.12 21.67
C ARG A 90 -5.42 26.67 21.51
N ALA A 91 -5.00 26.00 20.43
CA ALA A 91 -5.41 24.62 20.18
C ALA A 91 -4.77 23.68 21.22
N SER A 92 -5.57 23.23 22.18
CA SER A 92 -5.28 22.05 22.97
C SER A 92 -5.24 20.83 22.05
N PHE A 93 -4.31 19.90 22.30
CA PHE A 93 -4.23 18.61 21.60
C PHE A 93 -5.62 18.00 21.34
N SER A 94 -5.83 17.50 20.12
CA SER A 94 -7.09 16.90 19.69
C SER A 94 -6.88 15.61 18.92
N ARG A 95 -7.74 14.62 19.11
CA ARG A 95 -7.76 13.38 18.31
C ARG A 95 -8.35 13.68 16.92
N PRO A 96 -8.16 12.79 15.92
CA PRO A 96 -8.78 12.92 14.60
C PRO A 96 -10.27 13.23 14.71
N THR A 97 -10.70 14.33 14.09
CA THR A 97 -12.05 14.89 14.26
C THR A 97 -13.15 13.92 13.83
N PHE A 98 -12.87 13.06 12.85
CA PHE A 98 -13.79 12.05 12.36
C PHE A 98 -14.11 10.93 13.36
N LEU A 99 -13.33 10.77 14.44
CA LEU A 99 -13.64 9.81 15.51
C LEU A 99 -14.82 10.26 16.38
N GLN A 100 -15.13 11.56 16.39
CA GLN A 100 -16.27 12.15 17.12
C GLN A 100 -16.35 11.71 18.60
N LEU A 101 -15.20 11.62 19.28
CA LEU A 101 -15.14 11.15 20.66
C LEU A 101 -15.81 12.14 21.62
N SER A 102 -16.74 11.65 22.44
CA SER A 102 -17.27 12.43 23.56
C SER A 102 -16.19 12.64 24.65
N PRO A 103 -16.36 13.58 25.60
CA PRO A 103 -15.40 13.75 26.69
C PRO A 103 -15.15 12.47 27.52
N GLY A 104 -16.15 11.58 27.61
CA GLY A 104 -15.97 10.26 28.23
C GLY A 104 -15.26 9.26 27.31
N GLY A 105 -15.50 9.35 26.00
CA GLY A 105 -14.77 8.59 24.98
C GLY A 105 -13.28 8.93 24.96
N LEU A 106 -12.93 10.22 25.02
CA LEU A 106 -11.54 10.70 25.04
C LEU A 106 -10.78 10.15 26.26
N ARG A 107 -11.41 10.16 27.46
CA ARG A 107 -10.80 9.57 28.66
C ARG A 107 -10.54 8.06 28.52
N ARG A 108 -11.40 7.33 27.80
CA ARG A 108 -11.17 5.90 27.51
C ARG A 108 -10.12 5.68 26.45
N ALA A 109 -10.02 6.58 25.47
CA ALA A 109 -8.99 6.55 24.44
C ALA A 109 -7.60 6.85 25.00
N ASP A 110 -7.52 7.65 26.08
CA ASP A 110 -6.28 7.98 26.79
C ASP A 110 -6.00 7.04 27.98
N ASP A 111 -6.79 5.97 28.16
CA ASP A 111 -6.53 4.94 29.18
C ASP A 111 -5.47 3.95 28.70
N HIS A 112 -4.23 4.12 29.18
CA HIS A 112 -3.11 3.24 28.87
C HIS A 112 -3.23 1.82 29.46
N ALA A 113 -4.08 1.61 30.47
CA ALA A 113 -4.29 0.28 31.04
C ALA A 113 -5.26 -0.53 30.16
N GLY A 114 -6.38 0.08 29.77
CA GLY A 114 -7.38 -0.54 28.90
C GLY A 114 -7.01 -0.55 27.42
N ARG A 115 -6.24 0.45 26.95
CA ARG A 115 -5.85 0.68 25.54
C ARG A 115 -7.02 0.43 24.59
N ALA A 116 -8.16 1.10 24.82
CA ALA A 116 -9.36 0.86 24.04
C ALA A 116 -9.15 1.24 22.56
N VAL A 117 -9.47 0.34 21.63
CA VAL A 117 -9.42 0.63 20.20
C VAL A 117 -10.52 1.63 19.86
N GLN A 118 -10.13 2.73 19.20
CA GLN A 118 -11.03 3.76 18.71
C GLN A 118 -11.22 3.60 17.20
N SER A 119 -12.42 3.87 16.72
CA SER A 119 -12.76 3.91 15.30
C SER A 119 -13.91 4.90 15.08
N PRO A 120 -14.11 5.40 13.85
CA PRO A 120 -15.27 6.25 13.55
C PRO A 120 -16.58 5.56 13.96
N PRO A 121 -17.57 6.32 14.48
CA PRO A 121 -18.82 5.74 14.93
C PRO A 121 -19.70 5.33 13.73
N ASP A 122 -20.49 4.28 13.89
CA ASP A 122 -21.43 3.83 12.87
C ASP A 122 -22.73 4.66 12.90
N THR A 123 -22.61 5.94 12.56
CA THR A 123 -23.73 6.92 12.56
C THR A 123 -24.26 7.20 11.14
N GLY A 124 -23.87 6.38 10.16
CA GLY A 124 -24.22 6.57 8.74
C GLY A 124 -23.37 7.61 8.00
N ARG A 125 -22.59 8.45 8.70
CA ARG A 125 -21.66 9.40 8.09
C ARG A 125 -20.28 8.76 7.90
N ARG A 126 -20.06 8.15 6.74
CA ARG A 126 -18.84 7.41 6.41
C ARG A 126 -17.68 8.36 6.10
N LEU A 127 -16.47 7.86 6.32
CA LEU A 127 -15.28 8.48 5.76
C LEU A 127 -15.36 8.46 4.22
N PRO A 128 -14.74 9.45 3.54
CA PRO A 128 -14.59 9.43 2.09
C PRO A 128 -14.16 8.05 1.57
N TRP A 129 -14.68 7.65 0.41
CA TRP A 129 -14.29 6.39 -0.25
C TRP A 129 -14.57 5.12 0.57
N SER A 130 -15.55 5.13 1.47
CA SER A 130 -15.83 4.00 2.37
C SER A 130 -14.60 3.55 3.18
N THR A 131 -13.69 4.48 3.45
CA THR A 131 -12.43 4.20 4.15
C THR A 131 -12.69 3.64 5.55
N GLY A 132 -11.95 2.59 5.92
CA GLY A 132 -11.86 2.09 7.29
C GLY A 132 -10.75 2.78 8.07
N TYR A 133 -10.98 3.05 9.36
CA TYR A 133 -9.95 3.56 10.25
C TYR A 133 -10.08 2.98 11.66
N ALA A 134 -8.95 2.70 12.30
CA ALA A 134 -8.89 2.41 13.72
C ALA A 134 -7.56 2.87 14.31
N GLU A 135 -7.57 3.22 15.60
CA GLU A 135 -6.37 3.58 16.34
C GLU A 135 -6.39 3.09 17.79
N VAL A 136 -5.23 3.02 18.42
CA VAL A 136 -5.09 2.79 19.87
C VAL A 136 -3.89 3.54 20.43
N ILE A 137 -4.04 4.05 21.65
CA ILE A 137 -2.93 4.72 22.35
C ILE A 137 -1.80 3.75 22.71
N ASN A 138 -0.58 4.28 22.79
CA ASN A 138 0.61 3.59 23.26
C ASN A 138 0.47 3.03 24.69
N ALA A 139 1.39 2.15 25.06
CA ALA A 139 1.39 1.46 26.35
C ALA A 139 2.04 2.28 27.49
N GLY A 140 1.81 3.60 27.53
CA GLY A 140 2.30 4.53 28.56
C GLY A 140 3.64 5.18 28.24
N LYS A 141 4.04 5.20 26.96
CA LYS A 141 5.24 5.90 26.44
C LYS A 141 5.08 7.41 26.52
N SER A 142 3.89 7.92 26.23
CA SER A 142 3.53 9.34 26.28
C SER A 142 2.15 9.53 26.90
N ARG A 143 1.78 10.76 27.25
CA ARG A 143 0.52 11.07 27.96
C ARG A 143 -0.71 11.00 27.04
N HIS A 144 -0.51 11.35 25.78
CA HIS A 144 -1.54 11.38 24.75
C HIS A 144 -1.06 10.53 23.59
N ASN A 145 -1.97 10.08 22.75
CA ASN A 145 -1.60 9.45 21.48
C ASN A 145 -0.90 10.51 20.61
N GLU A 146 0.34 10.26 20.20
CA GLU A 146 1.11 11.22 19.41
C GLU A 146 0.81 11.11 17.91
N ASP A 147 0.17 10.01 17.47
CA ASP A 147 -0.33 9.85 16.11
C ASP A 147 -1.46 10.84 15.81
N GLN A 148 -1.54 11.21 14.54
CA GLN A 148 -2.65 11.94 13.95
C GLN A 148 -3.04 11.36 12.61
N ALA A 149 -4.31 11.56 12.26
CA ALA A 149 -4.86 11.13 11.01
C ALA A 149 -5.87 12.15 10.48
N CYS A 150 -5.95 12.28 9.15
CA CYS A 150 -6.98 13.05 8.48
C CYS A 150 -7.37 12.40 7.15
N CYS A 151 -8.61 12.66 6.73
CA CYS A 151 -9.18 12.13 5.50
C CYS A 151 -10.12 13.17 4.92
N GLU A 152 -9.83 13.65 3.70
CA GLU A 152 -10.48 14.81 3.10
C GLU A 152 -10.77 14.58 1.61
N VAL A 153 -11.79 15.26 1.10
CA VAL A 153 -12.00 15.46 -0.35
C VAL A 153 -11.76 16.93 -0.63
N VAL A 154 -10.75 17.21 -1.44
CA VAL A 154 -10.24 18.58 -1.63
C VAL A 154 -10.48 19.02 -3.05
N TYR A 155 -11.21 20.13 -3.20
CA TYR A 155 -11.39 20.82 -4.48
C TYR A 155 -10.24 21.79 -4.73
N VAL A 156 -9.71 21.77 -5.95
CA VAL A 156 -8.67 22.67 -6.45
C VAL A 156 -9.27 23.48 -7.58
N GLU A 157 -9.34 24.80 -7.39
CA GLU A 157 -9.66 25.73 -8.46
C GLU A 157 -8.36 26.15 -9.16
N GLY A 158 -8.33 26.04 -10.50
CA GLY A 158 -7.19 26.48 -11.29
C GLY A 158 -6.95 27.99 -11.19
N ARG A 159 -5.71 28.45 -11.38
CA ARG A 159 -5.46 29.89 -11.49
C ARG A 159 -6.06 30.42 -12.79
N ARG A 160 -7.05 31.31 -12.72
CA ARG A 160 -7.68 31.93 -13.90
C ARG A 160 -6.64 32.58 -14.81
N SER A 161 -6.64 32.25 -16.10
CA SER A 161 -6.11 33.13 -17.14
C SER A 161 -7.00 34.38 -17.22
N VAL A 162 -6.46 35.58 -16.96
CA VAL A 162 -7.20 36.85 -17.02
C VAL A 162 -7.42 37.30 -18.48
N SER A 163 -7.91 36.42 -19.34
CA SER A 163 -8.19 36.68 -20.75
C SER A 163 -9.69 36.61 -21.11
N GLY A 164 -10.57 36.35 -20.14
CA GLY A 164 -12.02 36.32 -20.36
C GLY A 164 -12.66 37.71 -20.32
N VAL A 165 -13.39 38.05 -21.38
CA VAL A 165 -14.29 39.21 -21.48
C VAL A 165 -15.28 39.20 -20.30
N PRO A 166 -15.55 40.33 -19.62
CA PRO A 166 -16.51 40.36 -18.51
C PRO A 166 -17.93 40.17 -19.05
N GLY A 167 -18.48 38.95 -18.92
CA GLY A 167 -19.86 38.67 -19.32
C GLY A 167 -20.27 37.21 -19.37
N GLU A 168 -19.34 36.26 -19.49
CA GLU A 168 -19.67 34.83 -19.49
C GLU A 168 -19.44 34.21 -18.12
N THR A 169 -20.48 33.58 -17.56
CA THR A 169 -20.40 32.74 -16.37
C THR A 169 -19.72 31.42 -16.74
N SER A 170 -18.39 31.43 -16.85
CA SER A 170 -17.61 30.19 -16.91
C SER A 170 -17.76 29.45 -15.58
N GLN A 171 -18.48 28.32 -15.59
CA GLN A 171 -18.37 27.33 -14.53
C GLN A 171 -16.89 26.95 -14.42
N GLY A 172 -16.24 27.28 -13.30
CA GLY A 172 -14.80 27.13 -13.16
C GLY A 172 -14.35 25.68 -13.36
N GLN A 173 -13.40 25.46 -14.28
CA GLN A 173 -12.68 24.18 -14.39
C GLN A 173 -11.81 23.99 -13.14
N GLY A 174 -12.18 23.01 -12.33
CA GLY A 174 -11.41 22.59 -11.15
C GLY A 174 -11.25 21.07 -11.15
N LEU A 175 -10.44 20.58 -10.23
CA LEU A 175 -10.28 19.14 -10.00
C LEU A 175 -10.46 18.81 -8.51
N CYS A 176 -10.93 17.60 -8.25
CA CYS A 176 -11.00 17.06 -6.89
C CYS A 176 -9.90 16.00 -6.73
N PHE A 177 -9.26 16.00 -5.56
CA PHE A 177 -8.47 14.87 -5.11
C PHE A 177 -8.98 14.37 -3.77
N TYR A 178 -8.80 13.07 -3.53
CA TYR A 178 -9.04 12.47 -2.23
C TYR A 178 -7.72 12.35 -1.51
N TYR A 179 -7.73 12.59 -0.20
CA TYR A 179 -6.54 12.70 0.61
C TYR A 179 -6.70 11.89 1.89
N TRP A 180 -5.67 11.12 2.22
CA TRP A 180 -5.49 10.47 3.51
C TRP A 180 -4.11 10.81 4.02
N GLY A 181 -4.02 11.24 5.27
CA GLY A 181 -2.75 11.50 5.93
C GLY A 181 -2.68 10.72 7.24
N LEU A 182 -1.59 10.01 7.44
CA LEU A 182 -1.23 9.33 8.69
C LEU A 182 0.10 9.91 9.16
N PHE A 183 0.12 10.39 10.40
CA PHE A 183 1.26 11.10 10.97
C PHE A 183 1.63 10.50 12.30
N ASP A 184 2.80 9.88 12.38
CA ASP A 184 3.32 9.26 13.60
C ASP A 184 4.17 10.30 14.33
N GLY A 185 3.68 10.80 15.47
CA GLY A 185 4.29 11.90 16.19
C GLY A 185 5.32 11.42 17.21
N HIS A 186 6.40 12.19 17.38
CA HIS A 186 7.40 11.91 18.41
C HIS A 186 7.88 13.17 19.13
N ALA A 187 8.15 13.02 20.43
CA ALA A 187 8.51 14.12 21.33
C ALA A 187 7.44 15.22 21.38
N GLY A 188 6.17 14.80 21.38
CA GLY A 188 4.97 15.63 21.32
C GLY A 188 4.16 15.41 20.04
N GLY A 189 2.83 15.53 20.14
CA GLY A 189 1.92 15.41 18.98
C GLY A 189 1.76 16.68 18.15
N GLY A 190 2.48 17.76 18.46
CA GLY A 190 2.26 19.09 17.86
C GLY A 190 2.57 19.15 16.36
N ALA A 191 3.68 18.53 15.93
CA ALA A 191 4.02 18.42 14.50
C ALA A 191 2.97 17.61 13.73
N ALA A 192 2.57 16.45 14.27
CA ALA A 192 1.54 15.58 13.68
C ALA A 192 0.18 16.29 13.55
N GLU A 193 -0.23 17.05 14.58
CA GLU A 193 -1.50 17.81 14.59
C GLU A 193 -1.49 18.96 13.58
N MET A 194 -0.36 19.66 13.44
CA MET A 194 -0.22 20.71 12.45
C MET A 194 -0.23 20.14 11.02
N ALA A 195 0.51 19.05 10.79
CA ALA A 195 0.56 18.38 9.49
C ALA A 195 -0.81 17.86 9.05
N SER A 196 -1.56 17.22 9.95
CA SER A 196 -2.90 16.69 9.65
C SER A 196 -3.88 17.79 9.22
N ARG A 197 -3.75 19.01 9.78
CA ARG A 197 -4.61 20.14 9.44
C ARG A 197 -4.21 20.89 8.17
N LEU A 198 -2.94 20.87 7.79
CA LEU A 198 -2.41 21.84 6.82
C LEU A 198 -1.73 21.22 5.59
N LEU A 199 -1.21 19.99 5.65
CA LEU A 199 -0.43 19.43 4.54
C LEU A 199 -1.27 19.30 3.25
N HIS A 200 -2.52 18.83 3.35
CA HIS A 200 -3.45 18.78 2.21
C HIS A 200 -3.72 20.15 1.57
N ARG A 201 -3.59 21.25 2.34
CA ARG A 201 -3.75 22.62 1.83
C ARG A 201 -2.54 23.09 1.04
N HIS A 202 -1.33 22.68 1.44
CA HIS A 202 -0.11 22.92 0.65
C HIS A 202 -0.17 22.16 -0.67
N ILE A 203 -0.60 20.89 -0.63
CA ILE A 203 -0.81 20.09 -1.84
C ILE A 203 -1.81 20.77 -2.77
N ARG A 204 -2.97 21.21 -2.24
CA ARG A 204 -3.95 21.98 -3.00
C ARG A 204 -3.34 23.21 -3.66
N GLU A 205 -2.51 23.97 -2.95
CA GLU A 205 -1.88 25.18 -3.51
C GLU A 205 -0.91 24.85 -4.64
N GLN A 206 -0.11 23.79 -4.51
CA GLN A 206 0.80 23.33 -5.57
C GLN A 206 0.06 22.83 -6.81
N LEU A 207 -1.12 22.22 -6.65
CA LEU A 207 -1.92 21.72 -7.77
C LEU A 207 -2.66 22.82 -8.54
N LYS A 208 -2.80 24.05 -8.01
CA LYS A 208 -3.55 25.12 -8.69
C LYS A 208 -3.00 25.49 -10.06
N ASP A 209 -1.68 25.51 -10.19
CA ASP A 209 -1.00 25.81 -11.45
C ASP A 209 -1.03 24.62 -12.43
N LEU A 210 -1.47 23.45 -11.96
CA LEU A 210 -1.50 22.20 -12.72
C LEU A 210 -2.90 21.80 -13.18
N VAL A 211 -3.97 22.49 -12.76
CA VAL A 211 -5.36 22.04 -13.01
C VAL A 211 -5.64 21.87 -14.50
N GLU A 212 -5.38 22.90 -15.30
CA GLU A 212 -5.63 22.87 -16.75
C GLU A 212 -4.70 21.85 -17.44
N ILE A 213 -3.44 21.81 -17.03
CA ILE A 213 -2.42 20.91 -17.61
C ILE A 213 -2.82 19.45 -17.38
N LEU A 214 -3.20 19.09 -16.15
CA LEU A 214 -3.56 17.71 -15.80
C LEU A 214 -4.87 17.24 -16.47
N GLN A 215 -5.70 18.16 -16.96
CA GLN A 215 -6.91 17.85 -17.71
C GLN A 215 -6.67 17.75 -19.22
N ASP A 216 -5.53 18.24 -19.71
CA ASP A 216 -5.10 18.11 -21.09
C ASP A 216 -4.31 16.81 -21.29
N PRO A 217 -4.66 15.93 -22.26
CA PRO A 217 -3.85 14.77 -22.58
C PRO A 217 -2.48 15.11 -23.21
N SER A 218 -2.25 16.35 -23.66
CA SER A 218 -1.00 16.79 -24.29
C SER A 218 0.17 16.84 -23.30
N PRO A 219 1.43 16.69 -23.75
CA PRO A 219 2.58 16.80 -22.85
C PRO A 219 2.62 18.16 -22.14
N PRO A 220 3.03 18.21 -20.87
CA PRO A 220 3.17 19.46 -20.14
C PRO A 220 3.96 20.53 -20.89
N PRO A 221 3.50 21.79 -20.89
CA PRO A 221 4.24 22.88 -21.50
C PRO A 221 5.56 23.12 -20.74
N LEU A 222 6.63 23.43 -21.47
CA LEU A 222 7.93 23.77 -20.87
C LEU A 222 7.87 25.06 -20.03
N CYS A 223 7.10 26.04 -20.51
CA CYS A 223 6.90 27.32 -19.86
C CYS A 223 5.40 27.58 -19.74
N LEU A 224 4.94 27.98 -18.56
CA LEU A 224 3.59 28.47 -18.40
C LEU A 224 3.42 29.81 -19.15
N PRO A 225 2.23 30.10 -19.72
CA PRO A 225 1.95 31.40 -20.30
C PRO A 225 2.18 32.51 -19.28
N SER A 226 2.91 33.56 -19.67
CA SER A 226 3.14 34.74 -18.83
C SER A 226 1.82 35.32 -18.34
N THR A 227 1.73 35.68 -17.06
CA THR A 227 0.60 36.46 -16.56
C THR A 227 0.60 37.84 -17.25
N PRO A 228 -0.52 38.27 -17.88
CA PRO A 228 -0.59 39.59 -18.48
C PRO A 228 -0.44 40.66 -17.38
N GLY A 229 0.61 41.49 -17.45
CA GLY A 229 0.79 42.63 -16.53
C GLY A 229 2.17 42.76 -15.86
N VAL A 230 3.14 41.87 -16.11
CA VAL A 230 4.53 42.12 -15.71
C VAL A 230 5.19 43.03 -16.76
N PRO A 231 5.58 44.28 -16.43
CA PRO A 231 6.27 45.15 -17.37
C PRO A 231 7.70 44.61 -17.56
N GLY A 232 7.95 43.95 -18.69
CA GLY A 232 9.28 43.44 -19.02
C GLY A 232 9.34 42.14 -19.82
N ALA A 233 8.23 41.43 -20.01
CA ALA A 233 8.19 40.26 -20.89
C ALA A 233 8.13 40.71 -22.37
N SER A 234 9.25 41.19 -22.90
CA SER A 234 9.44 41.31 -24.34
C SER A 234 9.36 39.92 -24.96
N ASP A 235 8.55 39.81 -26.00
CA ASP A 235 8.32 38.65 -26.83
C ASP A 235 9.68 38.03 -27.27
N HIS A 236 10.04 36.88 -26.71
CA HIS A 236 11.28 36.16 -27.03
C HIS A 236 11.18 35.33 -28.31
N SER A 237 10.17 35.58 -29.14
CA SER A 237 9.87 34.86 -30.39
C SER A 237 10.94 34.99 -31.50
N HIS A 238 12.07 35.66 -31.26
CA HIS A 238 13.14 35.84 -32.25
C HIS A 238 14.57 35.46 -31.82
N LEU A 239 14.77 34.77 -30.69
CA LEU A 239 16.09 34.19 -30.40
C LEU A 239 16.19 32.81 -31.05
N VAL A 240 16.66 32.78 -32.29
CA VAL A 240 17.18 31.56 -32.94
C VAL A 240 18.37 31.10 -32.09
N ALA A 241 18.13 30.14 -31.19
CA ALA A 241 19.21 29.50 -30.45
C ALA A 241 20.13 28.78 -31.46
N PRO A 242 21.46 28.90 -31.33
CA PRO A 242 22.36 28.12 -32.17
C PRO A 242 22.00 26.65 -32.00
N HIS A 243 21.90 25.92 -33.12
CA HIS A 243 21.66 24.48 -33.14
C HIS A 243 22.77 23.76 -32.34
N SER A 244 22.54 23.63 -31.04
CA SER A 244 23.36 22.81 -30.16
C SER A 244 23.06 21.37 -30.51
N CYS A 245 24.07 20.59 -30.90
CA CYS A 245 23.95 19.15 -31.11
C CYS A 245 23.64 18.36 -29.82
N TRP A 246 23.41 19.06 -28.70
CA TRP A 246 23.05 18.52 -27.38
C TRP A 246 21.61 18.85 -26.98
N SER A 247 20.73 19.28 -27.91
CA SER A 247 19.33 19.58 -27.59
C SER A 247 18.47 18.31 -27.52
N SER A 248 18.67 17.48 -26.50
CA SER A 248 17.68 16.46 -26.14
C SER A 248 16.71 17.07 -25.13
N GLN A 249 15.47 17.31 -25.54
CA GLN A 249 14.42 17.72 -24.60
C GLN A 249 14.00 16.49 -23.78
N LYS A 250 13.95 16.64 -22.46
CA LYS A 250 13.50 15.57 -21.57
C LYS A 250 11.98 15.53 -21.57
N GLU A 251 11.40 14.36 -21.79
CA GLU A 251 9.96 14.17 -21.64
C GLU A 251 9.57 14.22 -20.15
N VAL A 252 8.57 15.02 -19.84
CA VAL A 252 8.01 15.22 -18.49
C VAL A 252 6.56 14.73 -18.53
N THR A 253 6.17 13.87 -17.61
CA THR A 253 4.82 13.30 -17.57
C THR A 253 3.94 14.09 -16.59
N HIS A 254 2.61 14.07 -16.79
CA HIS A 254 1.65 14.59 -15.80
C HIS A 254 1.87 14.03 -14.40
N GLU A 255 2.19 12.74 -14.32
CA GLU A 255 2.51 12.07 -13.07
C GLU A 255 3.70 12.72 -12.36
N SER A 256 4.77 13.03 -13.10
CA SER A 256 5.96 13.69 -12.52
C SER A 256 5.67 15.10 -12.00
N LEU A 257 4.69 15.81 -12.57
CA LEU A 257 4.24 17.11 -12.04
C LEU A 257 3.52 16.95 -10.70
N VAL A 258 2.65 15.93 -10.57
CA VAL A 258 1.95 15.63 -9.31
C VAL A 258 2.95 15.19 -8.24
N VAL A 259 3.94 14.36 -8.59
CA VAL A 259 5.04 13.98 -7.69
C VAL A 259 5.79 15.22 -7.19
N GLY A 260 6.21 16.11 -8.10
CA GLY A 260 6.88 17.36 -7.72
C GLY A 260 6.01 18.28 -6.85
N ALA A 261 4.70 18.36 -7.11
CA ALA A 261 3.76 19.10 -6.29
C ALA A 261 3.67 18.56 -4.86
N LEU A 262 3.68 17.22 -4.69
CA LEU A 262 3.70 16.59 -3.37
C LEU A 262 5.02 16.86 -2.64
N GLU A 263 6.16 16.71 -3.30
CA GLU A 263 7.49 16.98 -2.73
C GLU A 263 7.61 18.43 -2.25
N ASN A 264 7.19 19.40 -3.08
CA ASN A 264 7.16 20.82 -2.71
C ASN A 264 6.21 21.09 -1.54
N ALA A 265 5.05 20.44 -1.50
CA ALA A 265 4.10 20.62 -0.40
C ALA A 265 4.66 20.15 0.95
N PHE A 266 5.40 19.04 0.97
CA PHE A 266 6.09 18.57 2.18
C PHE A 266 7.17 19.55 2.64
N GLN A 267 7.96 20.09 1.71
CA GLN A 267 8.95 21.13 2.02
C GLN A 267 8.28 22.38 2.61
N LEU A 268 7.24 22.90 1.96
CA LEU A 268 6.50 24.09 2.41
C LEU A 268 5.86 23.88 3.79
N MET A 269 5.35 22.68 4.05
CA MET A 269 4.82 22.30 5.36
C MET A 269 5.90 22.34 6.45
N ASP A 270 7.07 21.74 6.19
CA ASP A 270 8.19 21.75 7.13
C ASP A 270 8.75 23.16 7.39
N GLU A 271 8.83 23.99 6.34
CA GLU A 271 9.21 25.39 6.47
C GLU A 271 8.18 26.20 7.26
N GLN A 272 6.88 25.92 7.10
CA GLN A 272 5.83 26.55 7.90
C GLN A 272 5.97 26.17 9.38
N MET A 273 6.21 24.89 9.69
CA MET A 273 6.51 24.45 11.07
C MET A 273 7.72 25.20 11.63
N ALA A 274 8.77 25.39 10.82
CA ALA A 274 9.97 26.12 11.21
C ALA A 274 9.69 27.59 11.56
N ARG A 275 8.79 28.26 10.82
CA ARG A 275 8.39 29.66 11.05
C ARG A 275 7.48 29.80 12.27
N GLU A 276 6.48 28.94 12.39
CA GLU A 276 5.44 29.05 13.42
C GLU A 276 5.86 28.50 14.80
N ARG A 277 7.05 27.92 14.90
CA ARG A 277 7.62 27.36 16.14
C ARG A 277 7.65 28.32 17.35
N HIS A 278 7.62 29.63 17.15
CA HIS A 278 7.65 30.63 18.22
C HIS A 278 6.25 31.09 18.66
N GLY A 279 5.23 30.93 17.79
CA GLY A 279 3.85 31.37 18.05
C GLY A 279 2.90 30.23 18.45
N HIS A 280 3.10 29.03 17.90
CA HIS A 280 2.22 27.87 18.08
C HIS A 280 2.85 26.70 18.85
N GLN A 281 4.09 26.85 19.34
CA GLN A 281 4.80 25.82 20.11
C GLN A 281 4.72 24.43 19.44
N VAL A 282 5.04 24.36 18.14
CA VAL A 282 5.17 23.09 17.41
C VAL A 282 6.33 22.31 18.04
N GLU A 283 5.98 21.39 18.94
CA GLU A 283 6.91 20.49 19.61
C GLU A 283 7.08 19.21 18.79
N GLY A 284 8.28 18.63 18.89
CA GLY A 284 8.62 17.36 18.28
C GLY A 284 8.75 17.38 16.76
N GLY A 285 8.56 16.20 16.19
CA GLY A 285 8.47 15.94 14.77
C GLY A 285 7.46 14.84 14.50
N CYS A 286 7.26 14.50 13.24
CA CYS A 286 6.45 13.35 12.86
C CYS A 286 6.91 12.70 11.57
N CYS A 287 6.70 11.39 11.46
CA CYS A 287 6.61 10.73 10.17
C CYS A 287 5.34 11.17 9.46
N ALA A 288 5.36 11.19 8.13
CA ALA A 288 4.22 11.57 7.32
C ALA A 288 4.04 10.58 6.17
N LEU A 289 2.93 9.83 6.21
CA LEU A 289 2.50 8.92 5.17
C LEU A 289 1.17 9.44 4.59
N VAL A 290 1.23 9.90 3.35
CA VAL A 290 0.12 10.55 2.65
C VAL A 290 -0.27 9.75 1.43
N VAL A 291 -1.58 9.60 1.21
CA VAL A 291 -2.15 9.04 -0.01
C VAL A 291 -3.02 10.08 -0.67
N VAL A 292 -2.78 10.31 -1.96
CA VAL A 292 -3.60 11.17 -2.81
C VAL A 292 -4.17 10.34 -3.95
N TYR A 293 -5.48 10.33 -4.12
CA TYR A 293 -6.08 9.88 -5.37
C TYR A 293 -6.42 11.08 -6.25
N LEU A 294 -5.90 11.08 -7.48
CA LEU A 294 -6.12 12.11 -8.47
C LEU A 294 -6.09 11.49 -9.88
N LEU A 295 -7.13 11.75 -10.67
CA LEU A 295 -7.24 11.36 -12.09
C LEU A 295 -6.91 9.89 -12.36
N GLY A 296 -7.55 8.97 -11.64
CA GLY A 296 -7.37 7.52 -11.84
C GLY A 296 -6.12 6.94 -11.18
N LYS A 297 -5.26 7.75 -10.58
CA LYS A 297 -4.01 7.31 -9.96
C LYS A 297 -3.98 7.56 -8.45
N VAL A 298 -3.33 6.65 -7.74
CA VAL A 298 -3.04 6.74 -6.31
C VAL A 298 -1.56 7.04 -6.13
N TYR A 299 -1.26 8.14 -5.45
CA TYR A 299 0.08 8.60 -5.13
C TYR A 299 0.32 8.40 -3.63
N VAL A 300 1.29 7.57 -3.27
CA VAL A 300 1.67 7.27 -1.89
C VAL A 300 2.99 7.96 -1.58
N ALA A 301 2.92 9.06 -0.83
CA ALA A 301 4.06 9.86 -0.42
C ALA A 301 4.46 9.51 1.02
N ASN A 302 5.66 8.98 1.23
CA ASN A 302 6.17 8.59 2.55
C ASN A 302 7.44 9.34 2.95
N ALA A 303 7.42 9.92 4.15
CA ALA A 303 8.59 10.50 4.83
C ALA A 303 8.61 10.00 6.28
N GLY A 304 9.30 8.90 6.53
CA GLY A 304 9.40 8.28 7.86
C GLY A 304 9.42 6.76 7.80
N ASP A 305 9.04 6.10 8.89
CA ASP A 305 8.98 4.64 9.07
C ASP A 305 7.55 4.08 9.15
N SER A 306 6.52 4.91 9.01
CA SER A 306 5.19 4.44 8.63
C SER A 306 5.24 3.74 7.26
N ARG A 307 4.35 2.76 7.04
CA ARG A 307 4.31 1.98 5.79
C ARG A 307 2.92 1.81 5.18
N ALA A 308 2.91 1.62 3.86
CA ALA A 308 1.73 1.29 3.08
C ALA A 308 1.99 0.10 2.14
N ILE A 309 1.01 -0.81 2.03
CA ILE A 309 1.01 -1.92 1.07
C ILE A 309 -0.36 -2.05 0.42
N ILE A 310 -0.39 -2.45 -0.85
CA ILE A 310 -1.60 -2.95 -1.50
C ILE A 310 -1.68 -4.45 -1.29
N VAL A 311 -2.86 -4.94 -0.94
CA VAL A 311 -3.23 -6.36 -0.98
C VAL A 311 -4.26 -6.52 -2.08
N ARG A 312 -3.88 -7.16 -3.19
CA ARG A 312 -4.72 -7.30 -4.40
C ARG A 312 -4.64 -8.71 -4.94
N ASN A 313 -5.77 -9.41 -5.08
CA ASN A 313 -5.81 -10.78 -5.61
C ASN A 313 -4.80 -11.76 -4.97
N GLY A 314 -4.50 -11.59 -3.68
CA GLY A 314 -3.51 -12.38 -2.94
C GLY A 314 -2.04 -11.98 -3.18
N GLU A 315 -1.78 -10.97 -4.00
CA GLU A 315 -0.49 -10.32 -4.18
C GLU A 315 -0.33 -9.18 -3.15
N ILE A 316 0.91 -9.01 -2.67
CA ILE A 316 1.29 -7.90 -1.80
C ILE A 316 2.21 -6.98 -2.60
N ILE A 317 1.80 -5.72 -2.78
CA ILE A 317 2.54 -4.72 -3.53
C ILE A 317 3.00 -3.63 -2.54
N PRO A 318 4.30 -3.52 -2.24
CA PRO A 318 4.81 -2.45 -1.39
C PRO A 318 4.57 -1.08 -2.03
N MET A 319 3.90 -0.19 -1.30
CA MET A 319 3.62 1.18 -1.76
C MET A 319 4.43 2.24 -1.01
N SER A 320 5.25 1.84 -0.04
CA SER A 320 6.28 2.68 0.55
C SER A 320 7.40 1.85 1.18
N ARG A 321 8.51 2.51 1.51
CA ARG A 321 9.63 1.94 2.29
C ARG A 321 9.93 2.81 3.50
N GLU A 322 10.57 2.23 4.51
CA GLU A 322 10.97 2.91 5.74
C GLU A 322 12.26 3.72 5.57
N PHE A 323 12.30 4.90 6.19
CA PHE A 323 13.45 5.81 6.18
C PHE A 323 14.14 5.90 7.54
N THR A 324 14.91 4.87 7.86
CA THR A 324 15.66 4.72 9.11
C THR A 324 17.14 5.09 8.94
N PRO A 325 17.92 5.23 10.03
CA PRO A 325 19.35 5.45 9.96
C PRO A 325 20.11 4.39 9.17
N GLU A 326 19.60 3.16 9.12
CA GLU A 326 20.22 2.06 8.37
C GLU A 326 19.88 2.15 6.88
N THR A 327 18.60 2.36 6.54
CA THR A 327 18.18 2.42 5.13
C THR A 327 18.75 3.66 4.42
N GLU A 328 18.93 4.76 5.15
CA GLU A 328 19.48 6.02 4.64
C GLU A 328 20.95 6.25 5.03
N ARG A 329 21.64 5.23 5.53
CA ARG A 329 23.04 5.31 5.99
C ARG A 329 23.95 6.04 5.01
N GLN A 330 23.94 5.66 3.74
CA GLN A 330 24.83 6.26 2.73
C GLN A 330 24.59 7.76 2.56
N ARG A 331 23.33 8.20 2.56
CA ARG A 331 22.98 9.64 2.50
C ARG A 331 23.51 10.38 3.72
N LEU A 332 23.35 9.80 4.91
CA LEU A 332 23.84 10.37 6.16
C LEU A 332 25.37 10.50 6.17
N GLN A 333 26.09 9.42 5.82
CA GLN A 333 27.55 9.42 5.77
C GLN A 333 28.08 10.39 4.71
N LEU A 334 27.46 10.43 3.54
CA LEU A 334 27.82 11.37 2.48
C LEU A 334 27.69 12.82 2.96
N LEU A 335 26.62 13.16 3.68
CA LEU A 335 26.46 14.49 4.27
C LEU A 335 27.54 14.77 5.33
N GLY A 336 27.82 13.80 6.23
CA GLY A 336 28.87 13.94 7.24
C GLY A 336 30.28 14.04 6.64
N PHE A 337 30.52 13.45 5.47
CA PHE A 337 31.76 13.58 4.71
C PHE A 337 31.88 14.94 4.03
N LEU A 338 30.81 15.41 3.36
CA LEU A 338 30.81 16.69 2.65
C LEU A 338 30.79 17.90 3.60
N LYS A 339 30.20 17.74 4.80
CA LYS A 339 30.04 18.79 5.82
C LYS A 339 30.49 18.30 7.20
N PRO A 340 31.80 18.06 7.41
CA PRO A 340 32.32 17.53 8.67
C PRO A 340 32.04 18.43 9.89
N GLU A 341 31.81 19.73 9.69
CA GLU A 341 31.39 20.66 10.74
C GLU A 341 30.07 20.26 11.42
N LEU A 342 29.19 19.54 10.72
CA LEU A 342 27.93 19.04 11.28
C LEU A 342 28.15 17.91 12.30
N LEU A 343 29.31 17.27 12.28
CA LEU A 343 29.68 16.20 13.22
C LEU A 343 30.30 16.72 14.52
N GLY A 344 30.57 18.03 14.61
CA GLY A 344 31.09 18.69 15.81
C GLY A 344 32.46 18.21 16.30
N GLY A 345 33.19 17.42 15.51
CA GLY A 345 34.43 16.75 15.94
C GLY A 345 34.22 15.59 16.94
N GLU A 346 32.97 15.34 17.36
CA GLU A 346 32.56 14.28 18.27
C GLU A 346 32.21 12.99 17.52
N PHE A 347 31.68 13.14 16.30
CA PHE A 347 31.20 12.05 15.47
C PHE A 347 32.06 11.83 14.23
N THR A 348 31.99 10.62 13.67
CA THR A 348 32.60 10.25 12.40
C THR A 348 31.54 9.71 11.44
N HIS A 349 31.68 10.07 10.16
CA HIS A 349 30.88 9.46 9.09
C HIS A 349 31.34 8.03 8.81
N LEU A 350 32.55 7.62 9.22
CA LEU A 350 33.01 6.25 9.05
C LEU A 350 32.24 5.30 9.95
N GLU A 351 31.92 4.13 9.41
CA GLU A 351 31.31 3.07 10.20
C GLU A 351 32.28 1.92 10.43
N PHE A 352 32.25 1.40 11.66
CA PHE A 352 33.01 0.26 12.12
C PHE A 352 32.04 -0.80 12.67
N PRO A 353 32.35 -2.11 12.60
CA PRO A 353 31.47 -3.17 13.14
C PRO A 353 31.18 -3.04 14.64
N ARG A 354 32.00 -2.27 15.36
CA ARG A 354 31.78 -1.85 16.74
C ARG A 354 32.59 -0.59 17.02
N ARG A 355 32.31 0.04 18.15
CA ARG A 355 33.11 1.15 18.67
C ARG A 355 34.60 0.80 18.73
N VAL A 356 35.41 1.65 18.14
CA VAL A 356 36.87 1.57 18.14
C VAL A 356 37.40 1.95 19.53
N GLN A 357 38.38 1.20 20.03
CA GLN A 357 38.99 1.46 21.34
C GLN A 357 40.40 2.04 21.19
N ALA A 358 40.82 2.90 22.13
CA ALA A 358 42.14 3.54 22.09
C ALA A 358 43.31 2.52 22.01
N LYS A 359 43.15 1.34 22.61
CA LYS A 359 44.15 0.25 22.54
C LYS A 359 44.34 -0.35 21.14
N GLU A 360 43.51 0.02 20.17
CA GLU A 360 43.47 -0.51 18.80
C GLU A 360 44.11 0.45 17.79
N LEU A 361 44.58 1.62 18.25
CA LEU A 361 45.32 2.57 17.43
C LEU A 361 46.49 1.88 16.72
N GLY A 362 46.60 2.14 15.41
CA GLY A 362 47.61 1.55 14.54
C GLY A 362 47.33 0.11 14.07
N ARG A 363 46.29 -0.57 14.58
CA ARG A 363 45.85 -1.88 14.06
C ARG A 363 44.96 -1.69 12.84
N ARG A 364 44.77 -2.76 12.05
CA ARG A 364 43.81 -2.75 10.94
C ARG A 364 42.44 -3.26 11.41
N MET A 365 41.37 -2.56 11.05
CA MET A 365 40.00 -2.94 11.38
C MET A 365 39.09 -2.75 10.17
N LEU A 366 38.02 -3.55 10.12
CA LEU A 366 36.97 -3.39 9.12
C LEU A 366 36.30 -2.02 9.28
N TYR A 367 36.10 -1.33 8.18
CA TYR A 367 35.37 -0.08 8.09
C TYR A 367 34.56 -0.02 6.79
N ARG A 368 33.57 0.86 6.75
CA ARG A 368 32.89 1.25 5.52
C ARG A 368 32.62 2.75 5.50
N ASP A 369 32.72 3.30 4.30
CA ASP A 369 32.62 4.74 4.02
C ASP A 369 31.37 5.08 3.18
N GLN A 370 31.09 6.36 2.90
CA GLN A 370 29.84 6.78 2.23
C GLN A 370 29.59 6.09 0.87
N ASN A 371 30.65 5.85 0.09
CA ASN A 371 30.56 5.27 -1.25
C ASN A 371 30.60 3.73 -1.23
N MET A 372 30.70 3.12 -0.04
CA MET A 372 30.87 1.69 0.10
C MET A 372 29.54 1.01 0.43
N THR A 373 29.25 -0.08 -0.27
CA THR A 373 28.22 -1.06 0.11
C THR A 373 28.80 -2.24 0.90
N GLY A 374 30.08 -2.57 0.67
CA GLY A 374 30.84 -3.59 1.38
C GLY A 374 31.75 -3.04 2.50
N TRP A 375 32.66 -3.88 3.00
CA TRP A 375 33.63 -3.54 4.05
C TRP A 375 35.07 -3.62 3.51
N ALA A 376 35.96 -2.78 4.02
CA ALA A 376 37.41 -2.83 3.76
C ALA A 376 38.20 -2.70 5.06
N TYR A 377 39.53 -2.90 5.01
CA TYR A 377 40.40 -2.73 6.18
C TYR A 377 41.21 -1.45 6.11
N LYS A 378 41.02 -0.52 7.06
CA LYS A 378 41.91 0.63 7.27
C LYS A 378 42.76 0.48 8.52
N LYS A 379 43.88 1.20 8.58
CA LYS A 379 44.63 1.39 9.82
C LYS A 379 43.87 2.38 10.70
N ILE A 380 43.68 2.03 11.97
CA ILE A 380 42.97 2.85 12.94
C ILE A 380 43.83 4.05 13.37
N GLU A 381 43.23 5.23 13.32
CA GLU A 381 43.80 6.53 13.64
C GLU A 381 43.06 7.17 14.83
N LEU A 382 43.60 8.24 15.40
CA LEU A 382 43.02 8.91 16.58
C LEU A 382 41.58 9.40 16.31
N GLU A 383 41.32 9.87 15.10
CA GLU A 383 40.01 10.37 14.67
C GLU A 383 38.93 9.27 14.59
N ASP A 384 39.33 8.01 14.43
CA ASP A 384 38.40 6.87 14.38
C ASP A 384 37.82 6.52 15.76
N LEU A 385 38.32 7.15 16.84
CA LEU A 385 37.76 7.01 18.19
C LEU A 385 36.47 7.82 18.40
N ARG A 386 36.14 8.72 17.46
CA ARG A 386 34.89 9.47 17.43
C ARG A 386 33.68 8.52 17.35
N PHE A 387 32.52 8.99 17.81
CA PHE A 387 31.30 8.19 17.79
C PHE A 387 30.77 8.02 16.36
N PRO A 388 30.24 6.84 15.98
CA PRO A 388 29.67 6.69 14.64
C PRO A 388 28.43 7.56 14.48
N LEU A 389 28.24 8.11 13.27
CA LEU A 389 27.06 8.89 12.92
C LEU A 389 25.76 8.08 13.06
N VAL A 390 25.81 6.79 12.73
CA VAL A 390 24.71 5.83 12.95
C VAL A 390 25.10 4.89 14.08
N CYS A 391 24.32 4.92 15.16
CA CYS A 391 24.54 4.12 16.37
C CYS A 391 23.46 3.07 16.54
N GLY A 392 23.82 1.84 16.91
CA GLY A 392 22.86 0.76 17.12
C GLY A 392 22.53 -0.01 15.84
N GLU A 393 21.63 -0.98 15.95
CA GLU A 393 21.24 -1.87 14.84
C GLU A 393 19.73 -2.11 14.86
N GLY A 394 19.15 -2.34 13.67
CA GLY A 394 17.72 -2.53 13.44
C GLY A 394 16.91 -1.38 14.02
N LYS A 395 15.82 -1.70 14.74
CA LYS A 395 14.93 -0.71 15.36
C LYS A 395 15.58 0.14 16.44
N LYS A 396 16.77 -0.23 16.90
CA LYS A 396 17.55 0.54 17.87
C LYS A 396 18.57 1.46 17.20
N ALA A 397 18.67 1.45 15.88
CA ALA A 397 19.51 2.35 15.13
C ALA A 397 19.05 3.80 15.35
N ARG A 398 20.00 4.70 15.56
CA ARG A 398 19.77 6.12 15.83
C ARG A 398 20.80 6.98 15.13
N VAL A 399 20.40 8.09 14.52
CA VAL A 399 21.33 9.15 14.10
C VAL A 399 21.88 9.82 15.35
N MET A 400 23.21 9.79 15.52
CA MET A 400 23.94 10.36 16.66
C MET A 400 23.29 10.01 18.02
N ALA A 401 22.92 8.74 18.18
CA ALA A 401 22.25 8.21 19.39
C ALA A 401 20.96 8.93 19.80
N THR A 402 20.31 9.66 18.89
CA THR A 402 19.20 10.57 19.21
C THR A 402 17.87 10.14 18.58
N ILE A 403 17.79 10.05 17.25
CA ILE A 403 16.52 9.84 16.53
C ILE A 403 16.53 8.58 15.65
N GLY A 404 15.41 7.85 15.64
CA GLY A 404 15.22 6.57 14.93
C GLY A 404 14.74 6.68 13.49
N VAL A 405 14.37 7.89 13.06
CA VAL A 405 13.91 8.21 11.71
C VAL A 405 14.83 9.24 11.07
N THR A 406 14.90 9.23 9.74
CA THR A 406 15.78 10.12 8.97
C THR A 406 15.03 11.01 8.00
N ARG A 407 13.71 10.78 7.87
CA ARG A 407 12.80 11.63 7.13
C ARG A 407 11.54 11.89 7.96
N GLY A 408 10.90 13.03 7.71
CA GLY A 408 9.72 13.48 8.42
C GLY A 408 9.63 15.00 8.49
N LEU A 409 8.58 15.49 9.14
CA LEU A 409 8.31 16.91 9.34
C LEU A 409 8.68 17.32 10.77
N GLY A 410 9.09 18.56 10.98
CA GLY A 410 9.41 19.08 12.32
C GLY A 410 10.85 18.84 12.76
N ASP A 411 11.08 18.57 14.05
CA ASP A 411 12.40 18.37 14.68
C ASP A 411 13.39 19.54 14.54
N HIS A 412 12.90 20.75 14.26
CA HIS A 412 13.73 21.94 14.08
C HIS A 412 14.55 22.35 15.31
N LYS A 413 14.15 21.89 16.51
CA LYS A 413 14.85 22.13 17.78
C LYS A 413 15.63 20.91 18.27
N LEU A 414 15.57 19.78 17.55
CA LEU A 414 16.17 18.55 18.01
C LEU A 414 17.70 18.67 18.00
N LYS A 415 18.30 18.35 19.14
CA LYS A 415 19.74 18.34 19.35
C LYS A 415 20.21 16.94 19.71
N VAL A 416 21.46 16.66 19.41
CA VAL A 416 22.13 15.41 19.81
C VAL A 416 21.99 15.23 21.32
N CYS A 417 21.66 14.01 21.76
CA CYS A 417 21.58 13.67 23.17
C CYS A 417 22.90 14.04 23.89
N SER A 418 22.79 14.86 24.95
CA SER A 418 23.95 15.35 25.72
C SER A 418 24.94 16.25 24.95
N SER A 419 24.55 16.82 23.79
CA SER A 419 25.37 17.77 23.03
C SER A 419 24.52 18.95 22.52
N THR A 420 25.16 19.99 21.98
CA THR A 420 24.49 21.17 21.41
C THR A 420 24.29 21.08 19.90
N LEU A 421 24.83 20.05 19.27
CA LEU A 421 24.78 19.84 17.82
C LEU A 421 23.34 19.65 17.33
N PRO A 422 22.91 20.37 16.29
CA PRO A 422 21.57 20.20 15.72
C PRO A 422 21.47 18.92 14.90
N ILE A 423 20.36 18.19 15.04
CA ILE A 423 20.09 16.97 14.27
C ILE A 423 19.44 17.29 12.92
N LYS A 424 18.61 18.34 12.85
CA LYS A 424 17.80 18.69 11.67
C LYS A 424 18.54 18.64 10.33
N PRO A 425 19.82 19.05 10.18
CA PRO A 425 20.55 18.93 8.92
C PRO A 425 20.61 17.51 8.34
N PHE A 426 20.52 16.47 9.17
CA PHE A 426 20.54 15.06 8.76
C PHE A 426 19.13 14.52 8.41
N LEU A 427 18.08 15.26 8.75
CA LEU A 427 16.68 14.89 8.53
C LEU A 427 16.14 15.55 7.26
N SER A 428 15.47 14.77 6.40
CA SER A 428 14.83 15.28 5.18
C SER A 428 13.31 15.30 5.32
N CYS A 429 12.67 16.41 4.97
CA CYS A 429 11.21 16.45 4.84
C CYS A 429 10.71 15.90 3.50
N PHE A 430 11.59 15.66 2.52
CA PHE A 430 11.18 15.20 1.19
C PHE A 430 10.68 13.75 1.24
N PRO A 431 9.43 13.49 0.80
CA PRO A 431 8.90 12.15 0.73
C PRO A 431 9.51 11.39 -0.45
N GLU A 432 9.42 10.07 -0.40
CA GLU A 432 9.36 9.28 -1.62
C GLU A 432 7.92 9.12 -2.05
N VAL A 433 7.64 9.26 -3.35
CA VAL A 433 6.30 9.05 -3.91
C VAL A 433 6.30 7.81 -4.80
N GLN A 434 5.45 6.84 -4.46
CA GLN A 434 5.10 5.69 -5.31
C GLN A 434 3.75 5.93 -5.98
N VAL A 435 3.61 5.54 -7.24
CA VAL A 435 2.38 5.76 -8.00
C VAL A 435 1.78 4.43 -8.42
N TYR A 436 0.48 4.28 -8.17
CA TYR A 436 -0.31 3.14 -8.60
C TYR A 436 -1.47 3.61 -9.46
N ASP A 437 -1.54 3.13 -10.69
CA ASP A 437 -2.60 3.48 -11.63
C ASP A 437 -3.80 2.53 -11.47
N LEU A 438 -4.90 3.03 -10.91
CA LEU A 438 -6.12 2.23 -10.69
C LEU A 438 -6.81 1.87 -12.01
N THR A 439 -6.48 2.54 -13.12
CA THR A 439 -7.11 2.28 -14.42
C THR A 439 -6.50 1.08 -15.14
N GLN A 440 -5.32 0.64 -14.74
CA GLN A 440 -4.59 -0.46 -15.39
C GLN A 440 -5.11 -1.85 -14.98
N TYR A 441 -5.91 -1.94 -13.93
CA TYR A 441 -6.28 -3.20 -13.31
C TYR A 441 -7.72 -3.18 -12.82
N GLU A 442 -8.37 -4.34 -12.86
CA GLU A 442 -9.67 -4.51 -12.22
C GLU A 442 -9.50 -4.84 -10.74
N HIS A 443 -10.35 -4.23 -9.91
CA HIS A 443 -10.27 -4.32 -8.45
C HIS A 443 -11.58 -4.86 -7.90
N CYS A 444 -11.48 -5.96 -7.16
CA CYS A 444 -12.60 -6.49 -6.42
C CYS A 444 -12.73 -5.78 -5.06
N PRO A 445 -13.88 -5.91 -4.38
CA PRO A 445 -14.10 -5.27 -3.07
C PRO A 445 -13.11 -5.70 -1.97
N ASP A 446 -12.38 -6.79 -2.16
CA ASP A 446 -11.38 -7.27 -1.20
C ASP A 446 -9.99 -6.67 -1.43
N ASP A 447 -9.78 -5.97 -2.55
CA ASP A 447 -8.52 -5.33 -2.89
C ASP A 447 -8.42 -3.98 -2.19
N VAL A 448 -7.41 -3.85 -1.31
CA VAL A 448 -7.28 -2.70 -0.41
C VAL A 448 -5.84 -2.19 -0.35
N LEU A 449 -5.70 -0.88 -0.13
CA LEU A 449 -4.48 -0.24 0.31
C LEU A 449 -4.53 -0.12 1.85
N VAL A 450 -3.54 -0.72 2.52
CA VAL A 450 -3.38 -0.72 3.97
C VAL A 450 -2.27 0.26 4.34
N LEU A 451 -2.56 1.24 5.21
CA LEU A 451 -1.59 2.17 5.77
C LEU A 451 -1.51 1.93 7.27
N GLY A 452 -0.30 1.98 7.84
CA GLY A 452 -0.12 1.94 9.29
C GLY A 452 1.10 2.70 9.76
N THR A 453 1.05 3.18 11.00
CA THR A 453 2.22 3.68 11.74
C THR A 453 3.15 2.54 12.13
N ASP A 454 4.36 2.85 12.61
CA ASP A 454 5.34 1.84 12.97
C ASP A 454 4.78 0.85 14.01
N GLY A 455 3.88 1.30 14.89
CA GLY A 455 3.21 0.48 15.89
C GLY A 455 2.43 -0.71 15.33
N LEU A 456 2.02 -0.69 14.06
CA LEU A 456 1.50 -1.87 13.36
C LEU A 456 2.65 -2.76 12.89
N TRP A 457 3.50 -2.20 12.05
CA TRP A 457 4.55 -2.90 11.29
C TRP A 457 5.66 -3.45 12.16
N ASP A 458 5.76 -2.97 13.39
CA ASP A 458 6.78 -3.39 14.33
C ASP A 458 6.59 -4.83 14.82
N VAL A 459 5.35 -5.29 14.79
CA VAL A 459 4.94 -6.57 15.35
C VAL A 459 4.22 -7.47 14.35
N THR A 460 3.95 -6.97 13.14
CA THR A 460 3.34 -7.72 12.05
C THR A 460 4.21 -7.66 10.79
N SER A 461 4.23 -8.77 10.06
CA SER A 461 4.78 -8.84 8.71
C SER A 461 3.72 -8.54 7.65
N ASP A 462 4.15 -8.19 6.44
CA ASP A 462 3.27 -7.92 5.30
C ASP A 462 2.35 -9.12 5.00
N CYS A 463 2.89 -10.34 5.15
CA CYS A 463 2.13 -11.59 4.99
C CYS A 463 1.04 -11.76 6.07
N GLU A 464 1.31 -11.38 7.33
CA GLU A 464 0.32 -11.46 8.41
C GLU A 464 -0.79 -10.40 8.24
N VAL A 465 -0.43 -9.22 7.73
CA VAL A 465 -1.40 -8.19 7.35
C VAL A 465 -2.29 -8.71 6.21
N ALA A 466 -1.71 -9.22 5.12
CA ALA A 466 -2.46 -9.80 4.01
C ALA A 466 -3.38 -10.96 4.43
N ALA A 467 -2.88 -11.86 5.30
CA ALA A 467 -3.69 -12.94 5.85
C ALA A 467 -4.87 -12.42 6.70
N THR A 468 -4.69 -11.28 7.37
CA THR A 468 -5.76 -10.62 8.13
C THR A 468 -6.78 -9.96 7.19
N VAL A 469 -6.33 -9.32 6.11
CA VAL A 469 -7.20 -8.80 5.03
C VAL A 469 -8.07 -9.93 4.50
N ASP A 470 -7.47 -11.03 4.06
CA ASP A 470 -8.17 -12.20 3.54
C ASP A 470 -9.20 -12.77 4.51
N ARG A 471 -8.80 -12.95 5.77
CA ARG A 471 -9.64 -13.55 6.82
C ARG A 471 -10.82 -12.65 7.16
N VAL A 472 -10.60 -11.34 7.32
CA VAL A 472 -11.65 -10.41 7.73
C VAL A 472 -12.58 -10.13 6.56
N LEU A 473 -12.07 -9.71 5.41
CA LEU A 473 -12.92 -9.30 4.29
C LEU A 473 -13.78 -10.46 3.79
N SER A 474 -13.27 -11.70 3.77
CA SER A 474 -14.09 -12.87 3.38
C SER A 474 -15.19 -13.27 4.37
N ALA A 475 -15.21 -12.69 5.58
CA ALA A 475 -16.29 -12.89 6.56
C ALA A 475 -17.43 -11.87 6.43
N TYR A 476 -17.26 -10.84 5.59
CA TYR A 476 -18.23 -9.78 5.35
C TYR A 476 -18.72 -9.85 3.91
N GLU A 477 -19.99 -9.46 3.69
CA GLU A 477 -20.48 -9.26 2.33
C GLU A 477 -19.68 -8.14 1.64
N PRO A 478 -19.42 -8.23 0.32
CA PRO A 478 -18.65 -7.20 -0.40
C PRO A 478 -19.23 -5.79 -0.26
N ASN A 479 -20.54 -5.74 -0.05
CA ASN A 479 -21.35 -4.53 0.08
C ASN A 479 -21.51 -4.07 1.53
N ASP A 480 -21.03 -4.85 2.51
CA ASP A 480 -21.11 -4.47 3.91
C ASP A 480 -20.19 -3.28 4.16
N PRO A 481 -20.76 -2.13 4.51
CA PRO A 481 -19.99 -0.91 4.53
C PRO A 481 -19.19 -0.74 5.84
N SER A 482 -19.33 -1.67 6.80
CA SER A 482 -18.51 -1.74 8.02
C SER A 482 -17.21 -2.53 7.84
N ARG A 483 -17.07 -3.31 6.76
CA ARG A 483 -15.99 -4.29 6.57
C ARG A 483 -14.59 -3.70 6.65
N TYR A 484 -14.37 -2.50 6.11
CA TYR A 484 -13.06 -1.86 6.12
C TYR A 484 -12.69 -1.32 7.51
N THR A 485 -13.68 -0.80 8.25
CA THR A 485 -13.48 -0.43 9.67
C THR A 485 -13.21 -1.66 10.52
N ALA A 486 -13.94 -2.77 10.29
CA ALA A 486 -13.70 -4.04 10.97
C ALA A 486 -12.29 -4.58 10.68
N LEU A 487 -11.81 -4.45 9.44
CA LEU A 487 -10.43 -4.80 9.07
C LEU A 487 -9.41 -3.91 9.78
N ALA A 488 -9.60 -2.58 9.81
CA ALA A 488 -8.72 -1.67 10.54
C ALA A 488 -8.66 -2.05 12.03
N GLN A 489 -9.81 -2.29 12.67
CA GLN A 489 -9.90 -2.75 14.06
C GLN A 489 -9.17 -4.08 14.27
N ALA A 490 -9.33 -5.04 13.36
CA ALA A 490 -8.68 -6.35 13.46
C ALA A 490 -7.15 -6.25 13.37
N LEU A 491 -6.62 -5.38 12.51
CA LEU A 491 -5.18 -5.12 12.41
C LEU A 491 -4.63 -4.46 13.68
N VAL A 492 -5.30 -3.41 14.19
CA VAL A 492 -4.94 -2.76 15.45
C VAL A 492 -5.00 -3.72 16.62
N LEU A 493 -6.06 -4.53 16.74
CA LEU A 493 -6.20 -5.55 17.78
C LEU A 493 -5.12 -6.62 17.69
N GLY A 494 -4.79 -7.05 16.47
CA GLY A 494 -3.72 -8.02 16.21
C GLY A 494 -2.36 -7.51 16.70
N ALA A 495 -2.00 -6.28 16.34
CA ALA A 495 -0.73 -5.66 16.71
C ALA A 495 -0.66 -5.29 18.20
N ARG A 496 -1.72 -4.73 18.76
CA ARG A 496 -1.84 -4.43 20.20
C ARG A 496 -1.73 -5.70 21.05
N GLY A 497 -2.34 -6.79 20.58
CA GLY A 497 -2.43 -8.05 21.30
C GLY A 497 -3.47 -8.03 22.44
N THR A 498 -3.32 -8.97 23.36
CA THR A 498 -4.22 -9.19 24.51
C THR A 498 -3.52 -8.93 25.83
N PRO A 499 -4.21 -8.39 26.85
CA PRO A 499 -3.60 -8.16 28.15
C PRO A 499 -3.35 -9.50 28.86
N ARG A 500 -2.15 -9.69 29.38
CA ARG A 500 -1.73 -10.83 30.21
C ARG A 500 -0.90 -10.33 31.39
N ASP A 501 -0.57 -11.21 32.34
CA ASP A 501 0.16 -10.86 33.59
C ASP A 501 1.46 -10.06 33.38
N ARG A 502 2.08 -10.14 32.20
CA ARG A 502 3.31 -9.42 31.84
C ARG A 502 3.13 -8.40 30.71
N GLY A 503 1.97 -7.74 30.65
CA GLY A 503 1.63 -6.72 29.66
C GLY A 503 0.94 -7.31 28.42
N TRP A 504 0.88 -6.50 27.36
CA TRP A 504 0.19 -6.86 26.12
C TRP A 504 0.98 -7.91 25.32
N ARG A 505 0.31 -8.98 24.88
CA ARG A 505 0.92 -10.14 24.23
C ARG A 505 0.19 -10.58 22.97
N LEU A 506 0.98 -10.90 21.95
CA LEU A 506 0.53 -11.54 20.71
C LEU A 506 0.20 -13.03 20.96
N PRO A 507 -0.51 -13.71 20.04
CA PRO A 507 -0.84 -15.14 20.17
C PRO A 507 0.38 -16.04 20.37
N ASN A 508 1.53 -15.68 19.79
CA ASN A 508 2.80 -16.41 19.93
C ASN A 508 3.58 -16.07 21.23
N ASN A 509 2.95 -15.42 22.20
CA ASN A 509 3.53 -14.94 23.46
C ASN A 509 4.66 -13.89 23.33
N LYS A 510 4.93 -13.37 22.13
CA LYS A 510 5.78 -12.17 21.99
C LYS A 510 5.04 -10.93 22.51
N LEU A 511 5.79 -9.88 22.82
CA LEU A 511 5.25 -8.57 23.18
C LEU A 511 4.37 -8.05 22.04
N GLY A 512 3.17 -7.59 22.36
CA GLY A 512 2.40 -6.75 21.45
C GLY A 512 3.04 -5.37 21.31
N SER A 513 2.56 -4.58 20.36
CA SER A 513 3.10 -3.24 20.14
C SER A 513 2.94 -2.37 21.38
N GLY A 514 4.04 -1.74 21.78
CA GLY A 514 4.07 -0.76 22.87
C GLY A 514 3.77 0.66 22.41
N ASP A 515 3.69 0.90 21.10
CA ASP A 515 3.52 2.22 20.51
C ASP A 515 2.06 2.57 20.24
N ASP A 516 1.84 3.82 19.83
CA ASP A 516 0.60 4.24 19.20
C ASP A 516 0.42 3.42 17.90
N ILE A 517 -0.81 3.02 17.61
CA ILE A 517 -1.10 2.25 16.39
C ILE A 517 -2.27 2.91 15.71
N SER A 518 -2.08 3.36 14.48
CA SER A 518 -3.11 4.00 13.68
C SER A 518 -3.12 3.38 12.29
N VAL A 519 -4.30 3.00 11.79
CA VAL A 519 -4.44 2.21 10.56
C VAL A 519 -5.56 2.74 9.68
N PHE A 520 -5.25 3.00 8.40
CA PHE A 520 -6.25 3.21 7.35
C PHE A 520 -6.39 2.00 6.44
N ILE A 521 -7.62 1.76 6.00
CA ILE A 521 -7.96 0.79 4.97
C ILE A 521 -8.73 1.51 3.86
N ILE A 522 -8.11 1.63 2.68
CA ILE A 522 -8.68 2.31 1.52
C ILE A 522 -9.00 1.26 0.45
N PRO A 523 -10.28 1.06 0.08
CA PRO A 523 -10.62 0.11 -0.98
C PRO A 523 -10.18 0.61 -2.35
N LEU A 524 -9.62 -0.29 -3.17
CA LEU A 524 -9.11 0.06 -4.50
C LEU A 524 -10.21 0.18 -5.56
N GLY A 525 -11.43 -0.28 -5.27
CA GLY A 525 -12.58 -0.26 -6.19
C GLY A 525 -13.17 1.12 -6.56
N GLY A 526 -12.54 2.25 -6.17
CA GLY A 526 -12.99 3.59 -6.59
C GLY A 526 -13.97 4.32 -5.62
N PRO A 527 -14.16 5.65 -5.77
CA PRO A 527 -15.19 6.41 -5.07
C PRO A 527 -16.50 6.32 -5.86
N GLY A 528 -17.56 5.80 -5.26
CA GLY A 528 -18.84 5.74 -5.96
C GLY A 528 -18.91 4.62 -7.00
N THR A 529 -18.14 3.55 -6.83
CA THR A 529 -18.76 2.24 -6.98
C THR A 529 -19.75 2.13 -5.81
N PRO A 530 -21.07 2.31 -6.03
CA PRO A 530 -22.03 1.83 -5.05
C PRO A 530 -21.68 0.36 -4.78
N ALA A 531 -22.05 -0.10 -3.60
CA ALA A 531 -21.99 -1.48 -3.16
C ALA A 531 -22.70 -2.44 -4.15
N MET A 532 -22.07 -2.67 -5.31
CA MET A 532 -22.52 -3.36 -6.53
C MET A 532 -21.30 -3.50 -7.48
N ALA A 533 -20.10 -3.80 -6.98
CA ALA A 533 -19.14 -4.45 -7.87
C ALA A 533 -19.65 -5.88 -8.06
N ALA A 534 -20.46 -6.09 -9.10
CA ALA A 534 -20.89 -7.43 -9.51
C ALA A 534 -19.65 -8.32 -9.55
N ILE A 535 -19.74 -9.52 -8.96
CA ILE A 535 -18.58 -10.42 -8.95
C ILE A 535 -18.24 -10.70 -10.42
N ARG A 536 -17.13 -10.18 -10.92
CA ARG A 536 -16.79 -10.37 -12.33
C ARG A 536 -16.09 -11.70 -12.55
N LYS A 537 -16.49 -12.41 -13.59
CA LYS A 537 -15.93 -13.71 -13.95
C LYS A 537 -15.64 -13.79 -15.44
N LYS A 538 -14.40 -14.13 -15.80
CA LYS A 538 -14.03 -14.37 -17.19
C LYS A 538 -14.34 -15.81 -17.60
N LEU A 539 -15.21 -15.95 -18.60
CA LEU A 539 -15.59 -17.22 -19.21
C LEU A 539 -15.09 -17.25 -20.64
N VAL A 540 -14.28 -18.24 -20.99
CA VAL A 540 -13.83 -18.46 -22.38
C VAL A 540 -14.52 -19.70 -22.93
N ILE A 541 -15.08 -19.59 -24.14
CA ILE A 541 -15.70 -20.72 -24.85
C ILE A 541 -14.75 -21.25 -25.93
N VAL A 542 -14.60 -22.56 -26.04
CA VAL A 542 -13.75 -23.25 -27.04
C VAL A 542 -14.47 -24.47 -27.61
N GLY A 543 -14.01 -24.96 -28.77
CA GLY A 543 -14.66 -26.06 -29.49
C GLY A 543 -14.64 -25.84 -31.00
N ASP A 544 -15.01 -26.86 -31.76
CA ASP A 544 -14.92 -26.86 -33.23
C ASP A 544 -15.68 -25.72 -33.92
N GLY A 545 -15.29 -25.44 -35.16
CA GLY A 545 -16.06 -24.56 -36.04
C GLY A 545 -17.51 -25.03 -36.17
N ALA A 546 -18.46 -24.08 -36.25
CA ALA A 546 -19.89 -24.35 -36.42
C ALA A 546 -20.56 -25.23 -35.33
N CYS A 547 -19.91 -25.50 -34.19
CA CYS A 547 -20.52 -26.25 -33.08
C CYS A 547 -21.50 -25.42 -32.23
N GLY A 548 -21.72 -24.14 -32.55
CA GLY A 548 -22.76 -23.29 -31.92
C GLY A 548 -22.30 -22.39 -30.75
N LYS A 549 -20.99 -22.18 -30.57
CA LYS A 549 -20.41 -21.33 -29.51
C LYS A 549 -21.00 -19.91 -29.49
N THR A 550 -20.90 -19.22 -30.62
CA THR A 550 -21.37 -17.84 -30.80
C THR A 550 -22.87 -17.71 -30.57
N CYS A 551 -23.68 -18.64 -31.10
CA CYS A 551 -25.12 -18.65 -30.87
C CYS A 551 -25.46 -18.84 -29.39
N LEU A 552 -24.71 -19.68 -28.67
CA LEU A 552 -24.92 -19.90 -27.23
C LEU A 552 -24.64 -18.61 -26.43
N LEU A 553 -23.52 -17.91 -26.71
CA LEU A 553 -23.18 -16.65 -26.05
C LEU A 553 -24.18 -15.53 -26.38
N ILE A 554 -24.60 -15.41 -27.64
CA ILE A 554 -25.54 -14.37 -28.08
C ILE A 554 -26.92 -14.61 -27.46
N VAL A 555 -27.44 -15.84 -27.44
CA VAL A 555 -28.75 -16.13 -26.86
C VAL A 555 -28.73 -15.89 -25.35
N PHE A 556 -27.65 -16.22 -24.66
CA PHE A 556 -27.53 -15.92 -23.24
C PHE A 556 -27.46 -14.41 -22.96
N SER A 557 -26.69 -13.65 -23.74
CA SER A 557 -26.47 -12.22 -23.50
C SER A 557 -27.57 -11.30 -24.03
N LYS A 558 -28.24 -11.67 -25.13
CA LYS A 558 -29.20 -10.81 -25.85
C LYS A 558 -30.61 -11.40 -25.96
N ASP A 559 -30.82 -12.63 -25.47
CA ASP A 559 -32.09 -13.38 -25.56
C ASP A 559 -32.65 -13.52 -27.00
N GLN A 560 -31.79 -13.41 -28.01
CA GLN A 560 -32.13 -13.49 -29.43
C GLN A 560 -31.24 -14.49 -30.16
N PHE A 561 -31.83 -15.37 -30.98
CA PHE A 561 -31.07 -16.29 -31.82
C PHE A 561 -30.68 -15.60 -33.14
N PRO A 562 -29.40 -15.61 -33.55
CA PRO A 562 -28.97 -15.00 -34.81
C PRO A 562 -29.43 -15.83 -36.02
N GLU A 563 -30.12 -15.19 -36.99
CA GLU A 563 -30.56 -15.87 -38.23
C GLU A 563 -29.46 -15.96 -39.29
N VAL A 564 -28.43 -15.10 -39.21
CA VAL A 564 -27.32 -15.05 -40.16
C VAL A 564 -26.05 -15.58 -39.49
N TYR A 565 -25.44 -16.59 -40.11
CA TYR A 565 -24.16 -17.13 -39.65
C TYR A 565 -23.00 -16.29 -40.19
N VAL A 566 -22.23 -15.70 -39.27
CA VAL A 566 -20.95 -15.04 -39.56
C VAL A 566 -19.87 -15.76 -38.74
N PRO A 567 -18.81 -16.30 -39.37
CA PRO A 567 -17.72 -16.95 -38.63
C PRO A 567 -17.01 -15.97 -37.68
N THR A 568 -16.89 -16.32 -36.40
CA THR A 568 -16.21 -15.50 -35.40
C THR A 568 -14.70 -15.63 -35.51
N VAL A 569 -14.00 -14.49 -35.48
CA VAL A 569 -12.56 -14.41 -35.25
C VAL A 569 -12.29 -14.30 -33.75
N PHE A 570 -12.84 -13.26 -33.13
CA PHE A 570 -12.76 -13.01 -31.70
C PHE A 570 -13.76 -11.91 -31.31
N GLU A 571 -14.62 -12.15 -30.32
CA GLU A 571 -15.60 -11.16 -29.83
C GLU A 571 -15.79 -11.28 -28.31
N ASN A 572 -16.06 -10.15 -27.67
CA ASN A 572 -16.31 -10.09 -26.22
C ASN A 572 -17.73 -9.62 -25.95
N TYR A 573 -18.41 -10.32 -25.05
CA TYR A 573 -19.75 -9.98 -24.58
C TYR A 573 -19.73 -9.82 -23.06
N ILE A 574 -20.67 -9.05 -22.52
CA ILE A 574 -20.89 -8.90 -21.08
C ILE A 574 -22.34 -9.32 -20.80
N ALA A 575 -22.55 -10.12 -19.76
CA ALA A 575 -23.87 -10.53 -19.32
C ALA A 575 -23.92 -10.72 -17.80
N ASP A 576 -25.00 -10.25 -17.17
CA ASP A 576 -25.22 -10.41 -15.74
C ASP A 576 -26.00 -11.69 -15.43
N ILE A 577 -25.61 -12.39 -14.37
CA ILE A 577 -26.31 -13.57 -13.88
C ILE A 577 -26.33 -13.63 -12.36
N GLU A 578 -27.48 -14.01 -11.80
CA GLU A 578 -27.61 -14.30 -10.37
C GLU A 578 -27.46 -15.80 -10.11
N VAL A 579 -26.48 -16.19 -9.30
CA VAL A 579 -26.23 -17.59 -8.93
C VAL A 579 -26.02 -17.71 -7.42
N ASP A 580 -26.79 -18.58 -6.78
CA ASP A 580 -26.71 -18.85 -5.34
C ASP A 580 -26.80 -17.55 -4.48
N GLY A 581 -27.66 -16.61 -4.89
CA GLY A 581 -27.88 -15.32 -4.23
C GLY A 581 -26.79 -14.26 -4.49
N LYS A 582 -25.89 -14.50 -5.45
CA LYS A 582 -24.81 -13.57 -5.83
C LYS A 582 -25.01 -13.05 -7.25
N GLN A 583 -24.97 -11.73 -7.41
CA GLN A 583 -24.91 -11.08 -8.72
C GLN A 583 -23.49 -11.17 -9.28
N VAL A 584 -23.35 -11.77 -10.46
CA VAL A 584 -22.08 -12.02 -11.15
C VAL A 584 -22.14 -11.41 -12.54
N GLU A 585 -21.16 -10.59 -12.89
CA GLU A 585 -20.97 -10.12 -14.26
C GLU A 585 -20.04 -11.09 -15.00
N LEU A 586 -20.53 -11.74 -16.05
CA LEU A 586 -19.73 -12.62 -16.88
C LEU A 586 -19.13 -11.84 -18.05
N ALA A 587 -17.80 -11.78 -18.10
CA ALA A 587 -17.07 -11.41 -19.31
C ALA A 587 -16.92 -12.65 -20.20
N LEU A 588 -17.69 -12.70 -21.28
CA LEU A 588 -17.78 -13.84 -22.19
C LEU A 588 -16.85 -13.63 -23.39
N TRP A 589 -15.90 -14.53 -23.56
CA TRP A 589 -14.88 -14.48 -24.61
C TRP A 589 -15.20 -15.52 -25.68
N ASP A 590 -15.71 -15.08 -26.83
CA ASP A 590 -15.99 -15.93 -27.99
C ASP A 590 -14.72 -16.20 -28.78
N THR A 591 -14.47 -17.47 -29.13
CA THR A 591 -13.26 -17.87 -29.85
C THR A 591 -13.57 -18.60 -31.16
N ALA A 592 -12.72 -18.39 -32.15
CA ALA A 592 -12.77 -19.13 -33.41
C ALA A 592 -12.49 -20.63 -33.19
N GLY A 593 -13.32 -21.48 -33.80
CA GLY A 593 -13.16 -22.94 -33.79
C GLY A 593 -12.36 -23.51 -34.96
N GLN A 594 -11.92 -22.66 -35.90
CA GLN A 594 -11.15 -23.04 -37.08
C GLN A 594 -9.65 -23.10 -36.76
N GLU A 595 -8.93 -23.99 -37.43
CA GLU A 595 -7.48 -24.21 -37.25
C GLU A 595 -6.63 -23.00 -37.63
N ASP A 596 -7.10 -22.20 -38.60
CA ASP A 596 -6.42 -20.97 -39.04
C ASP A 596 -6.17 -19.97 -37.89
N TYR A 597 -6.90 -20.10 -36.77
CA TYR A 597 -6.83 -19.23 -35.61
C TYR A 597 -6.15 -19.87 -34.38
N ASP A 598 -5.56 -21.06 -34.51
CA ASP A 598 -4.93 -21.79 -33.39
C ASP A 598 -3.81 -20.99 -32.69
N ARG A 599 -3.17 -20.04 -33.40
CA ARG A 599 -2.15 -19.15 -32.81
C ARG A 599 -2.72 -17.92 -32.12
N LEU A 600 -3.94 -17.50 -32.47
CA LEU A 600 -4.59 -16.31 -31.92
C LEU A 600 -5.46 -16.64 -30.71
N ARG A 601 -6.13 -17.80 -30.72
CA ARG A 601 -6.96 -18.30 -29.61
C ARG A 601 -6.27 -18.27 -28.24
N PRO A 602 -4.97 -18.61 -28.11
CA PRO A 602 -4.28 -18.56 -26.83
C PRO A 602 -4.23 -17.17 -26.17
N LEU A 603 -4.37 -16.09 -26.95
CA LEU A 603 -4.43 -14.73 -26.42
C LEU A 603 -5.68 -14.47 -25.57
N SER A 604 -6.71 -15.31 -25.70
CA SER A 604 -7.95 -15.23 -24.93
C SER A 604 -7.85 -15.89 -23.56
N TYR A 605 -6.86 -16.75 -23.30
CA TYR A 605 -6.76 -17.57 -22.09
C TYR A 605 -6.24 -16.91 -20.79
N PRO A 606 -5.40 -15.85 -20.81
CA PRO A 606 -4.95 -15.20 -19.58
C PRO A 606 -6.11 -14.80 -18.67
N ASP A 607 -5.93 -15.04 -17.37
CA ASP A 607 -6.89 -14.71 -16.30
C ASP A 607 -8.30 -15.34 -16.44
N THR A 608 -8.42 -16.47 -17.14
CA THR A 608 -9.71 -17.17 -17.28
C THR A 608 -10.15 -17.84 -15.96
N ASP A 609 -11.41 -17.62 -15.57
CA ASP A 609 -12.00 -18.21 -14.36
C ASP A 609 -12.71 -19.56 -14.62
N VAL A 610 -13.28 -19.75 -15.82
CA VAL A 610 -13.98 -20.97 -16.23
C VAL A 610 -13.94 -21.15 -17.75
N ILE A 611 -13.88 -22.40 -18.21
CA ILE A 611 -13.93 -22.78 -19.63
C ILE A 611 -15.26 -23.46 -19.96
N LEU A 612 -15.93 -22.99 -21.01
CA LEU A 612 -16.95 -23.77 -21.70
C LEU A 612 -16.30 -24.50 -22.88
N MET A 613 -16.32 -25.83 -22.85
CA MET A 613 -15.79 -26.66 -23.92
C MET A 613 -16.96 -27.30 -24.67
N CYS A 614 -17.15 -26.91 -25.93
CA CYS A 614 -18.36 -27.18 -26.69
C CYS A 614 -18.13 -28.15 -27.84
N PHE A 615 -19.08 -29.08 -28.00
CA PHE A 615 -19.28 -29.88 -29.21
C PHE A 615 -20.75 -29.74 -29.66
N SER A 616 -21.11 -30.22 -30.85
CA SER A 616 -22.51 -30.21 -31.30
C SER A 616 -23.08 -31.61 -31.48
N ILE A 617 -24.34 -31.79 -31.10
CA ILE A 617 -25.03 -33.09 -31.10
C ILE A 617 -25.22 -33.66 -32.51
N ASP A 618 -25.27 -32.78 -33.51
CA ASP A 618 -25.34 -33.11 -34.93
C ASP A 618 -23.96 -33.41 -35.57
N SER A 619 -22.86 -33.38 -34.81
CA SER A 619 -21.51 -33.63 -35.31
C SER A 619 -20.72 -34.52 -34.32
N PRO A 620 -20.79 -35.86 -34.48
CA PRO A 620 -20.04 -36.81 -33.65
C PRO A 620 -18.53 -36.54 -33.63
N ASP A 621 -17.94 -36.17 -34.78
CA ASP A 621 -16.52 -35.80 -34.89
C ASP A 621 -16.14 -34.67 -33.92
N SER A 622 -17.04 -33.71 -33.68
CA SER A 622 -16.78 -32.60 -32.74
C SER A 622 -16.67 -33.05 -31.28
N LEU A 623 -17.29 -34.19 -30.92
CA LEU A 623 -17.11 -34.82 -29.61
C LEU A 623 -15.76 -35.58 -29.57
N GLU A 624 -15.39 -36.26 -30.65
CA GLU A 624 -14.12 -37.01 -30.74
C GLU A 624 -12.89 -36.07 -30.66
N ASN A 625 -13.02 -34.84 -31.19
CA ASN A 625 -11.98 -33.82 -31.12
C ASN A 625 -11.74 -33.25 -29.70
N ILE A 626 -12.67 -33.44 -28.76
CA ILE A 626 -12.54 -32.94 -27.38
C ILE A 626 -11.27 -33.44 -26.67
N PRO A 627 -11.01 -34.76 -26.57
CA PRO A 627 -9.81 -35.28 -25.92
C PRO A 627 -8.54 -35.12 -26.78
N GLU A 628 -8.67 -35.07 -28.11
CA GLU A 628 -7.52 -35.06 -29.03
C GLU A 628 -6.93 -33.67 -29.25
N LYS A 629 -7.79 -32.64 -29.26
CA LYS A 629 -7.40 -31.25 -29.55
C LYS A 629 -7.66 -30.30 -28.39
N TRP A 630 -8.93 -30.16 -27.98
CA TRP A 630 -9.35 -29.10 -27.08
C TRP A 630 -8.87 -29.29 -25.64
N THR A 631 -8.88 -30.53 -25.16
CA THR A 631 -8.41 -30.84 -23.80
C THR A 631 -6.91 -30.60 -23.63
N PRO A 632 -6.02 -31.06 -24.53
CA PRO A 632 -4.60 -30.72 -24.48
C PRO A 632 -4.33 -29.21 -24.51
N GLU A 633 -4.99 -28.47 -25.40
CA GLU A 633 -4.81 -27.02 -25.53
C GLU A 633 -5.22 -26.28 -24.24
N VAL A 634 -6.43 -26.53 -23.75
CA VAL A 634 -6.94 -25.89 -22.53
C VAL A 634 -6.09 -26.28 -21.31
N LYS A 635 -5.66 -27.54 -21.19
CA LYS A 635 -4.80 -27.95 -20.06
C LYS A 635 -3.40 -27.35 -20.13
N HIS A 636 -2.91 -27.01 -21.33
CA HIS A 636 -1.62 -26.33 -21.51
C HIS A 636 -1.68 -24.87 -21.03
N PHE A 637 -2.68 -24.10 -21.46
CA PHE A 637 -2.77 -22.67 -21.15
C PHE A 637 -3.54 -22.38 -19.84
N CYS A 638 -4.46 -23.25 -19.44
CA CYS A 638 -5.37 -23.07 -18.30
C CYS A 638 -5.36 -24.29 -17.35
N PRO A 639 -4.21 -24.70 -16.78
CA PRO A 639 -4.05 -26.00 -16.09
C PRO A 639 -4.91 -26.19 -14.83
N ASN A 640 -5.40 -25.10 -14.22
CA ASN A 640 -6.19 -25.15 -12.98
C ASN A 640 -7.60 -24.54 -13.13
N VAL A 641 -8.04 -24.31 -14.36
CA VAL A 641 -9.35 -23.69 -14.66
C VAL A 641 -10.38 -24.79 -14.86
N PRO A 642 -11.56 -24.73 -14.22
CA PRO A 642 -12.60 -25.74 -14.36
C PRO A 642 -13.18 -25.71 -15.77
N ILE A 643 -13.45 -26.90 -16.31
CA ILE A 643 -14.03 -27.09 -17.64
C ILE A 643 -15.47 -27.58 -17.46
N ILE A 644 -16.43 -26.92 -18.11
CA ILE A 644 -17.78 -27.44 -18.32
C ILE A 644 -17.86 -27.97 -19.74
N LEU A 645 -18.18 -29.25 -19.91
CA LEU A 645 -18.44 -29.81 -21.22
C LEU A 645 -19.89 -29.50 -21.62
N VAL A 646 -20.09 -28.99 -22.84
CA VAL A 646 -21.41 -28.57 -23.33
C VAL A 646 -21.72 -29.21 -24.68
N GLY A 647 -22.82 -29.96 -24.75
CA GLY A 647 -23.39 -30.47 -26.00
C GLY A 647 -24.42 -29.50 -26.58
N ASN A 648 -24.04 -28.77 -27.63
CA ASN A 648 -24.91 -27.79 -28.30
C ASN A 648 -25.85 -28.45 -29.31
N LYS A 649 -26.86 -27.67 -29.75
CA LYS A 649 -27.86 -28.06 -30.77
C LYS A 649 -28.68 -29.29 -30.39
N LYS A 650 -29.09 -29.37 -29.13
CA LYS A 650 -29.90 -30.48 -28.58
C LYS A 650 -31.17 -30.77 -29.38
N ASP A 651 -31.76 -29.74 -29.98
CA ASP A 651 -32.94 -29.82 -30.84
C ASP A 651 -32.74 -30.73 -32.06
N LEU A 652 -31.51 -30.92 -32.54
CA LEU A 652 -31.22 -31.72 -33.73
C LEU A 652 -31.14 -33.23 -33.48
N ARG A 653 -31.15 -33.68 -32.22
CA ARG A 653 -31.06 -35.12 -31.89
C ARG A 653 -32.22 -35.94 -32.46
N GLN A 654 -33.41 -35.35 -32.50
CA GLN A 654 -34.63 -35.97 -33.00
C GLN A 654 -35.03 -35.45 -34.38
N ASP A 655 -34.26 -34.53 -34.96
CA ASP A 655 -34.52 -33.99 -36.29
C ASP A 655 -34.29 -35.07 -37.35
N GLU A 656 -35.31 -35.34 -38.18
CA GLU A 656 -35.24 -36.39 -39.19
C GLU A 656 -34.19 -36.09 -40.26
N HIS A 657 -34.03 -34.82 -40.64
CA HIS A 657 -33.07 -34.44 -41.66
C HIS A 657 -31.64 -34.70 -41.19
N THR A 658 -31.30 -34.25 -39.98
CA THR A 658 -30.01 -34.49 -39.32
C THR A 658 -29.69 -35.97 -39.24
N ARG A 659 -30.65 -36.81 -38.82
CA ARG A 659 -30.48 -38.27 -38.76
C ARG A 659 -30.22 -38.88 -40.13
N ARG A 660 -30.92 -38.43 -41.17
CA ARG A 660 -30.72 -38.92 -42.54
C ARG A 660 -29.35 -38.53 -43.09
N GLU A 661 -28.88 -37.31 -42.85
CA GLU A 661 -27.56 -36.87 -43.30
C GLU A 661 -26.43 -37.63 -42.59
N LEU A 662 -26.50 -37.77 -41.27
CA LEU A 662 -25.50 -38.55 -40.51
C LEU A 662 -25.50 -40.04 -40.92
N ALA A 663 -26.66 -40.61 -41.19
CA ALA A 663 -26.75 -41.99 -41.67
C ALA A 663 -26.03 -42.22 -43.01
N LYS A 664 -25.95 -41.20 -43.90
CA LYS A 664 -25.13 -41.30 -45.14
C LYS A 664 -23.66 -41.49 -44.83
N MET A 665 -23.18 -40.96 -43.70
CA MET A 665 -21.81 -41.09 -43.21
C MET A 665 -21.65 -42.23 -42.20
N LYS A 666 -22.69 -43.08 -42.03
CA LYS A 666 -22.74 -44.16 -41.02
C LYS A 666 -22.56 -43.68 -39.58
N GLN A 667 -23.03 -42.47 -39.29
CA GLN A 667 -23.03 -41.85 -37.98
C GLN A 667 -24.46 -41.67 -37.46
N GLU A 668 -24.59 -41.44 -36.16
CA GLU A 668 -25.84 -41.07 -35.48
C GLU A 668 -25.61 -39.81 -34.64
N PRO A 669 -26.64 -39.01 -34.34
CA PRO A 669 -26.50 -37.89 -33.40
C PRO A 669 -25.98 -38.35 -32.04
N VAL A 670 -25.14 -37.53 -31.40
CA VAL A 670 -24.51 -37.86 -30.12
C VAL A 670 -25.54 -38.10 -29.02
N ARG A 671 -25.41 -39.23 -28.34
CA ARG A 671 -26.25 -39.64 -27.20
C ARG A 671 -25.78 -38.96 -25.92
N SER A 672 -26.72 -38.77 -24.99
CA SER A 672 -26.41 -38.13 -23.71
C SER A 672 -25.44 -38.92 -22.84
N GLU A 673 -25.43 -40.26 -22.97
CA GLU A 673 -24.46 -41.12 -22.30
C GLU A 673 -23.04 -40.86 -22.82
N GLU A 674 -22.86 -40.71 -24.13
CA GLU A 674 -21.54 -40.49 -24.75
C GLU A 674 -20.91 -39.17 -24.31
N GLY A 675 -21.71 -38.10 -24.24
CA GLY A 675 -21.24 -36.81 -23.72
C GLY A 675 -20.88 -36.87 -22.23
N ARG A 676 -21.63 -37.65 -21.43
CA ARG A 676 -21.35 -37.85 -20.01
C ARG A 676 -20.06 -38.66 -19.79
N ASP A 677 -19.87 -39.71 -20.58
CA ASP A 677 -18.65 -40.51 -20.55
C ASP A 677 -17.43 -39.68 -20.97
N MET A 678 -17.59 -38.80 -21.96
CA MET A 678 -16.54 -37.86 -22.35
C MET A 678 -16.18 -36.88 -21.23
N ALA A 679 -17.17 -36.31 -20.55
CA ALA A 679 -16.95 -35.41 -19.42
C ALA A 679 -16.15 -36.08 -18.30
N ASN A 680 -16.47 -37.35 -17.98
CA ASN A 680 -15.70 -38.14 -17.03
C ASN A 680 -14.26 -38.38 -17.51
N ARG A 681 -14.09 -38.74 -18.80
CA ARG A 681 -12.78 -38.99 -19.42
C ARG A 681 -11.83 -37.79 -19.34
N ILE A 682 -12.34 -36.57 -19.53
CA ILE A 682 -11.51 -35.35 -19.48
C ILE A 682 -11.40 -34.74 -18.07
N SER A 683 -12.16 -35.29 -17.10
CA SER A 683 -12.33 -34.76 -15.75
C SER A 683 -12.95 -33.36 -15.73
N ALA A 684 -13.99 -33.15 -16.54
CA ALA A 684 -14.77 -31.92 -16.52
C ALA A 684 -15.49 -31.74 -15.17
N PHE A 685 -15.71 -30.49 -14.78
CA PHE A 685 -16.47 -30.15 -13.58
C PHE A 685 -17.95 -30.54 -13.71
N GLY A 686 -18.49 -30.49 -14.93
CA GLY A 686 -19.86 -30.92 -15.22
C GLY A 686 -20.12 -31.06 -16.72
N TYR A 687 -21.25 -31.68 -17.04
CA TYR A 687 -21.75 -31.88 -18.40
C TYR A 687 -23.21 -31.43 -18.51
N LEU A 688 -23.49 -30.62 -19.53
CA LEU A 688 -24.82 -30.15 -19.85
C LEU A 688 -25.06 -30.18 -21.36
N GLU A 689 -26.32 -30.25 -21.75
CA GLU A 689 -26.75 -30.13 -23.15
C GLU A 689 -27.71 -28.95 -23.27
N CYS A 690 -27.59 -28.19 -24.34
CA CYS A 690 -28.46 -27.05 -24.59
C CYS A 690 -28.79 -26.88 -26.08
N SER A 691 -29.87 -26.15 -26.34
CA SER A 691 -30.18 -25.62 -27.66
C SER A 691 -30.35 -24.12 -27.57
N ALA A 692 -29.43 -23.38 -28.18
CA ALA A 692 -29.56 -21.93 -28.33
C ALA A 692 -30.83 -21.57 -29.15
N LYS A 693 -31.25 -22.43 -30.08
CA LYS A 693 -32.42 -22.19 -30.94
C LYS A 693 -33.74 -22.27 -30.17
N THR A 694 -33.89 -23.25 -29.28
CA THR A 694 -35.09 -23.40 -28.45
C THR A 694 -34.97 -22.74 -27.07
N LYS A 695 -33.80 -22.19 -26.76
CA LYS A 695 -33.37 -21.65 -25.46
C LYS A 695 -33.32 -22.69 -24.33
N GLU A 696 -33.51 -23.98 -24.63
CA GLU A 696 -33.48 -25.05 -23.65
C GLU A 696 -32.06 -25.27 -23.12
N GLY A 697 -31.88 -25.31 -21.80
CA GLY A 697 -30.60 -25.63 -21.14
C GLY A 697 -29.55 -24.51 -21.16
N VAL A 698 -29.83 -23.38 -21.82
CA VAL A 698 -28.87 -22.28 -21.98
C VAL A 698 -28.52 -21.68 -20.62
N ARG A 699 -29.53 -21.30 -19.82
CA ARG A 699 -29.31 -20.66 -18.52
C ARG A 699 -28.54 -21.58 -17.56
N GLU A 700 -28.87 -22.86 -17.53
CA GLU A 700 -28.26 -23.87 -16.68
C GLU A 700 -26.77 -24.05 -16.96
N VAL A 701 -26.35 -23.93 -18.23
CA VAL A 701 -24.92 -23.94 -18.63
C VAL A 701 -24.17 -22.80 -17.96
N PHE A 702 -24.68 -21.58 -18.04
CA PHE A 702 -24.00 -20.40 -17.46
C PHE A 702 -24.09 -20.39 -15.93
N GLU A 703 -25.16 -20.89 -15.33
CA GLU A 703 -25.26 -21.06 -13.87
C GLU A 703 -24.22 -22.06 -13.36
N MET A 704 -24.05 -23.20 -14.04
CA MET A 704 -23.04 -24.21 -13.68
C MET A 704 -21.61 -23.68 -13.86
N ALA A 705 -21.33 -23.00 -14.98
CA ALA A 705 -20.03 -22.40 -15.24
C ALA A 705 -19.68 -21.32 -14.21
N THR A 706 -20.65 -20.45 -13.88
CA THR A 706 -20.49 -19.43 -12.85
C THR A 706 -20.20 -20.06 -11.48
N ARG A 707 -20.97 -21.09 -11.11
CA ARG A 707 -20.75 -21.83 -9.86
C ARG A 707 -19.35 -22.46 -9.80
N ALA A 708 -18.88 -23.04 -10.90
CA ALA A 708 -17.53 -23.58 -11.01
C ALA A 708 -16.45 -22.49 -10.84
N GLY A 709 -16.58 -21.37 -11.56
CA GLY A 709 -15.66 -20.23 -11.48
C GLY A 709 -15.62 -19.54 -10.10
N LEU A 710 -16.70 -19.63 -9.32
CA LEU A 710 -16.74 -19.17 -7.93
C LEU A 710 -16.03 -20.13 -6.95
N GLN A 711 -15.99 -21.43 -7.22
CA GLN A 711 -15.40 -22.43 -6.32
C GLN A 711 -13.87 -22.49 -6.36
N VAL A 712 -13.24 -22.15 -7.48
CA VAL A 712 -11.77 -22.20 -7.66
C VAL A 712 -11.02 -21.35 -6.62
N ARG A 713 -11.59 -20.21 -6.21
CA ARG A 713 -11.02 -19.34 -5.17
C ARG A 713 -10.89 -20.06 -3.82
N LYS A 714 -11.78 -21.01 -3.48
CA LYS A 714 -11.69 -21.79 -2.22
C LYS A 714 -10.54 -22.81 -2.23
N ASN A 715 -10.18 -23.35 -3.39
CA ASN A 715 -9.15 -24.39 -3.53
C ASN A 715 -7.73 -23.83 -3.74
N LYS A 716 -7.57 -22.65 -4.39
CA LYS A 716 -6.27 -21.95 -4.42
C LYS A 716 -5.77 -21.56 -3.01
N ARG A 717 -6.69 -21.27 -2.08
CA ARG A 717 -6.41 -20.94 -0.66
C ARG A 717 -5.84 -22.11 0.19
N ARG A 718 -5.77 -23.34 -0.32
CA ARG A 718 -5.33 -24.54 0.44
C ARG A 718 -3.89 -25.00 0.17
N LYS A 719 -3.23 -24.51 -0.90
CA LYS A 719 -1.82 -24.87 -1.15
C LYS A 719 -0.92 -23.86 -0.44
N GLY A 720 -0.59 -24.17 0.81
CA GLY A 720 0.41 -23.45 1.58
C GLY A 720 1.75 -23.42 0.86
N CYS A 721 2.43 -22.27 0.94
CA CYS A 721 3.82 -22.12 0.55
C CYS A 721 4.67 -23.14 1.33
N PRO A 722 5.42 -24.05 0.68
CA PRO A 722 6.42 -24.82 1.40
C PRO A 722 7.51 -23.85 1.86
N LEU A 723 7.63 -23.71 3.19
CA LEU A 723 8.75 -23.06 3.84
C LEU A 723 10.06 -23.61 3.24
N LEU A 724 10.85 -22.72 2.63
CA LEU A 724 12.27 -22.94 2.35
C LEU A 724 13.10 -21.97 3.19
#